data_AF-A0A8H3VFB8-F1
#
_entry.id   AF-A0A8H3VFB8-F1
#
_cell.length_a   1.000
_cell.length_b   1.000
_cell.length_c   1.000
_cell.angle_alpha   90.00
_cell.angle_beta   90.00
_cell.angle_gamma   90.00
#
_symmetry.space_group_name_H-M   'P 1'
#
loop_
_entity.id
_entity.type
_entity.pdbx_description
1 polymer ?
#
loop_
_entity_poly.entity_id
_entity_poly.type
_entity_poly.pdbx_seq_one_letter_code
_entity_poly.pdbx_strand_id
1 'polypeptide(L)'
;MAVTKRAGRKKDNPGGGGKSSRDDARGGGGGVKRAVFESTKKKEVGVSDLTLISKISNEAINENLKKRFENAEIYTYIGNVLVSVNPFRDLGIYTDAVLDSYKGKNRLEMPPHVFAIAESSYYNMKAYGENQCIIISGESGAGKTEAAKRIMQYIANVSGGSNSSIQEIKDMVLATNPLLESFGNAKTLRNNNSSRFGKYLEIQFNSQGEPVGANINNYLLEKSRVVGQIMNERNFHIFYQFTKAASSNYRETFGVQEPKSYIYTSRSKCFDVQGIDDHAEFKDTLNAMKVIGLTQAEQDDIFRMLAGILWIGNVSFVENEEGNAAIADQSVVDFVAYLLEVESAHVHKALTTRVVETSRGGRRGSVYDVPLNPAQASSVRDALSKGIYFNLFDWIVQRVNMSLKARGALSYSVGILDIYGFEIFEKNSFEQLCINYVNEKLQQIFIQLTLKTEQEEYAREQIQWTPIKYFDNKVVCELIEERRPAGVFAILNDACATAHADPAAADQQFVSKLSALSSNPNFQPRQGQFIIKHYAGDVGYAVDGMTDKNKDQLLKDLLNLIGQSTNQFLHTLFPAPVDQDNKRRPPTAGDKIKASANDLMATLMKCSPSYIRTIKPNENKSASEYNTANVLHQVKYLGLQENVRIRRAGFAYRQTFEKFVERFYLLSPKTSYAGDYTWTGDYLSGTKQILKDTSIPVEEYQMGVTKAFIKTPETLFALETMRDRYWHNMAIRIQRAWRNYLRYRIECAIRIQRFWRRVNGGTEFIQLRDQGHKILQGKKERRRFSLLGYRRFMGDYMGIQNKGGPGEIIRQAINLSSSEQVLFSCRAETLVSKLGRSSKPEARILILTNKSVYLVKQVLVQGQVQILAERTIAIGAIKYISCSTLKDDWFSIGVGSPQEADPLVCCILKTEFFTHLRNTNRGSLDLRIGPTIEYNKKPGKQAQVKVVKDANVPRDDLYKSGTIHTGQGEPPSSVSKKTPKGRQIAAKPITKGKLLKAGGPGGANGRLASRPKPTPKAMPLPGASAGQGRPVPQPAPVVKPSNNGFVAQSRVESNSSAVRAPPPPPPPAAPPAVRGSTYKAVYEFNGQSAGEMSIKKDEVIIIEKKEANGWWLARNQAGTASGWVPSAYIEEIKPPPPAPMRPGGKPPPPAPPSKRPVSKQIAAANGAADGRDSGYSTQTRDSGGGVAGGLAEALRARQKAMSERKTEGDDW
;
A
#
# COMPACT_ATOMS: atom_id res chain seq x y z
N MET A 1 -20.66 17.41 37.42
CA MET A 1 -21.96 17.84 38.00
C MET A 1 -23.10 17.50 37.04
N ALA A 2 -24.35 17.69 37.47
CA ALA A 2 -25.56 17.16 36.83
C ALA A 2 -25.99 17.92 35.55
N VAL A 3 -26.47 17.25 34.48
CA VAL A 3 -27.89 17.00 34.10
C VAL A 3 -28.70 18.29 33.78
N THR A 4 -29.22 18.45 32.55
CA THR A 4 -30.65 18.31 32.16
C THR A 4 -30.86 18.54 30.63
N LYS A 5 -32.07 18.42 30.04
CA LYS A 5 -32.81 17.17 29.64
C LYS A 5 -34.17 17.50 28.97
N ARG A 6 -34.44 17.00 27.75
CA ARG A 6 -35.78 16.72 27.10
C ARG A 6 -35.52 16.21 25.66
N ALA A 7 -36.03 15.12 25.08
CA ALA A 7 -37.26 14.29 25.18
C ALA A 7 -38.36 14.65 24.14
N GLY A 8 -39.02 13.72 23.43
CA GLY A 8 -38.81 12.25 23.33
C GLY A 8 -40.07 11.47 22.87
N ARG A 9 -40.03 10.12 22.86
CA ARG A 9 -41.13 9.14 22.59
C ARG A 9 -41.69 9.15 21.14
N LYS A 10 -42.34 8.11 20.59
CA LYS A 10 -42.64 6.67 20.92
C LYS A 10 -42.81 5.95 19.52
N LYS A 11 -43.04 4.64 19.32
CA LYS A 11 -43.74 3.58 20.07
C LYS A 11 -43.37 2.20 19.47
N ASP A 12 -43.26 1.15 20.28
CA ASP A 12 -43.11 -0.24 19.82
C ASP A 12 -44.42 -1.05 19.95
N ASN A 13 -44.55 -2.14 19.18
CA ASN A 13 -45.10 -3.42 19.66
C ASN A 13 -44.75 -4.58 18.67
N PRO A 14 -44.81 -5.87 19.09
CA PRO A 14 -44.00 -6.92 18.46
C PRO A 14 -44.80 -8.04 17.78
N GLY A 15 -44.07 -8.98 17.15
CA GLY A 15 -44.59 -10.27 16.69
C GLY A 15 -43.49 -11.09 16.00
N GLY A 16 -43.16 -12.28 16.52
CA GLY A 16 -42.17 -13.19 15.94
C GLY A 16 -42.82 -14.28 15.07
N GLY A 17 -42.07 -14.82 14.12
CA GLY A 17 -42.50 -15.95 13.28
C GLY A 17 -41.57 -16.13 12.08
N GLY A 18 -40.63 -17.08 12.16
CA GLY A 18 -39.68 -17.35 11.08
C GLY A 18 -39.97 -18.65 10.34
N LYS A 19 -39.60 -18.71 9.05
CA LYS A 19 -39.29 -19.97 8.36
C LYS A 19 -38.47 -19.78 7.08
N SER A 20 -37.52 -20.70 6.89
CA SER A 20 -36.95 -21.23 5.64
C SER A 20 -36.67 -20.30 4.45
N SER A 21 -35.37 -20.23 4.14
CA SER A 21 -34.79 -19.93 2.83
C SER A 21 -35.40 -20.68 1.63
N ARG A 22 -35.32 -20.06 0.45
CA ARG A 22 -34.64 -20.61 -0.73
C ARG A 22 -34.36 -19.54 -1.79
N ASP A 23 -33.27 -19.71 -2.51
CA ASP A 23 -32.85 -18.88 -3.64
C ASP A 23 -33.70 -19.12 -4.89
N ASP A 24 -33.73 -18.15 -5.82
CA ASP A 24 -33.22 -18.41 -7.19
C ASP A 24 -32.93 -17.12 -7.97
N ALA A 25 -32.19 -17.22 -9.08
CA ALA A 25 -31.52 -16.09 -9.74
C ALA A 25 -32.16 -15.61 -11.07
N ARG A 26 -32.21 -14.28 -11.24
CA ARG A 26 -32.23 -13.56 -12.53
C ARG A 26 -31.41 -12.26 -12.33
N GLY A 27 -30.48 -11.83 -13.18
CA GLY A 27 -30.44 -11.92 -14.65
C GLY A 27 -31.26 -10.78 -15.26
N GLY A 28 -30.72 -9.75 -15.91
CA GLY A 28 -29.32 -9.42 -16.18
C GLY A 28 -29.27 -8.06 -16.90
N GLY A 29 -29.25 -6.96 -16.15
CA GLY A 29 -29.47 -5.60 -16.69
C GLY A 29 -28.19 -4.88 -17.11
N GLY A 30 -28.04 -4.61 -18.40
CA GLY A 30 -26.91 -3.87 -19.00
C GLY A 30 -26.86 -2.36 -18.69
N GLY A 31 -26.83 -1.99 -17.41
CA GLY A 31 -26.61 -0.60 -16.99
C GLY A 31 -25.16 -0.18 -17.24
N VAL A 32 -24.95 0.95 -17.93
CA VAL A 32 -23.63 1.58 -18.05
C VAL A 32 -23.12 1.88 -16.64
N LYS A 33 -22.12 1.13 -16.17
CA LYS A 33 -21.52 1.33 -14.84
C LYS A 33 -21.07 2.79 -14.75
N ARG A 34 -21.71 3.55 -13.84
CA ARG A 34 -21.10 4.80 -13.35
C ARG A 34 -19.73 4.42 -12.82
N ALA A 35 -18.69 5.14 -13.21
CA ALA A 35 -17.38 4.98 -12.60
C ALA A 35 -17.53 5.32 -11.10
N VAL A 36 -17.59 4.28 -10.27
CA VAL A 36 -17.49 4.41 -8.82
C VAL A 36 -16.07 4.92 -8.60
N PHE A 37 -15.97 6.16 -8.13
CA PHE A 37 -14.68 6.75 -7.84
C PHE A 37 -14.14 6.05 -6.60
N GLU A 38 -12.97 5.41 -6.73
CA GLU A 38 -12.32 4.76 -5.61
C GLU A 38 -11.82 5.80 -4.60
N SER A 39 -12.70 6.14 -3.64
CA SER A 39 -12.34 6.82 -2.40
C SER A 39 -11.80 5.81 -1.37
N THR A 40 -11.00 4.84 -1.83
CA THR A 40 -10.54 3.67 -1.07
C THR A 40 -9.19 3.89 -0.38
N LYS A 41 -8.98 5.08 0.23
CA LYS A 41 -8.19 5.08 1.48
C LYS A 41 -9.04 4.31 2.49
N LYS A 42 -8.76 3.00 2.60
CA LYS A 42 -9.32 2.06 3.59
C LYS A 42 -9.34 2.77 4.94
N LYS A 43 -10.49 2.82 5.61
CA LYS A 43 -10.66 3.60 6.84
C LYS A 43 -9.65 3.07 7.87
N GLU A 44 -8.62 3.87 8.16
CA GLU A 44 -7.42 3.39 8.87
C GLU A 44 -7.80 2.79 10.22
N VAL A 45 -7.38 1.55 10.45
CA VAL A 45 -7.75 0.80 11.65
C VAL A 45 -6.68 1.02 12.71
N GLY A 46 -7.10 1.60 13.84
CA GLY A 46 -6.15 2.04 14.85
C GLY A 46 -5.23 3.13 14.27
N VAL A 47 -3.93 2.96 14.50
CA VAL A 47 -2.89 3.94 14.20
C VAL A 47 -1.68 3.23 13.61
N SER A 48 -1.21 3.66 12.43
CA SER A 48 -0.07 3.05 11.72
C SER A 48 1.31 3.30 12.35
N ASP A 49 1.50 4.41 13.09
CA ASP A 49 2.70 4.66 13.91
C ASP A 49 2.31 4.97 15.36
N LEU A 50 2.79 4.17 16.30
CA LEU A 50 2.47 4.26 17.73
C LEU A 50 2.96 5.56 18.40
N THR A 51 3.78 6.39 17.75
CA THR A 51 4.10 7.74 18.24
C THR A 51 2.88 8.67 18.32
N LEU A 52 1.86 8.44 17.48
CA LEU A 52 0.60 9.19 17.39
C LEU A 52 -0.45 8.80 18.46
N ILE A 53 -0.18 7.82 19.35
CA ILE A 53 -1.20 7.38 20.33
C ILE A 53 -1.49 8.48 21.36
N SER A 54 -2.76 8.70 21.68
CA SER A 54 -3.17 9.79 22.59
C SER A 54 -2.68 9.63 24.03
N LYS A 55 -2.47 8.39 24.50
CA LYS A 55 -1.91 8.05 25.82
C LYS A 55 -0.80 7.00 25.67
N ILE A 56 0.37 7.26 26.26
CA ILE A 56 1.50 6.32 26.23
C ILE A 56 1.43 5.36 27.42
N SER A 57 0.73 4.24 27.24
CA SER A 57 0.71 3.12 28.19
C SER A 57 0.81 1.78 27.46
N ASN A 58 1.22 0.72 28.16
CA ASN A 58 1.34 -0.63 27.59
C ASN A 58 -0.02 -1.14 27.09
N GLU A 59 -1.09 -0.78 27.80
CA GLU A 59 -2.47 -1.13 27.52
C GLU A 59 -2.96 -0.43 26.25
N ALA A 60 -2.65 0.86 26.08
CA ALA A 60 -3.00 1.62 24.87
C ALA A 60 -2.24 1.12 23.62
N ILE A 61 -0.98 0.72 23.76
CA ILE A 61 -0.19 0.08 22.69
C ILE A 61 -0.81 -1.28 22.32
N ASN A 62 -1.09 -2.12 23.32
CA ASN A 62 -1.69 -3.44 23.13
C ASN A 62 -3.10 -3.36 22.50
N GLU A 63 -3.92 -2.39 22.91
CA GLU A 63 -5.21 -2.10 22.28
C GLU A 63 -5.08 -1.73 20.80
N ASN A 64 -4.06 -0.94 20.41
CA ASN A 64 -3.85 -0.59 19.02
C ASN A 64 -3.41 -1.81 18.20
N LEU A 65 -2.44 -2.58 18.71
CA LEU A 65 -1.96 -3.81 18.07
C LEU A 65 -3.10 -4.83 17.89
N LYS A 66 -3.96 -5.02 18.90
CA LYS A 66 -5.15 -5.87 18.82
C LYS A 66 -6.10 -5.45 17.71
N LYS A 67 -6.52 -4.18 17.70
CA LYS A 67 -7.46 -3.65 16.69
C LYS A 67 -6.93 -3.81 15.27
N ARG A 68 -5.61 -3.65 15.08
CA ARG A 68 -4.91 -3.83 13.80
C ARG A 68 -4.84 -5.30 13.39
N PHE A 69 -4.44 -6.19 14.30
CA PHE A 69 -4.43 -7.64 14.09
C PHE A 69 -5.80 -8.20 13.70
N GLU A 70 -6.87 -7.81 14.42
CA GLU A 70 -8.26 -8.19 14.12
C GLU A 70 -8.71 -7.79 12.70
N ASN A 71 -8.06 -6.80 12.09
CA ASN A 71 -8.32 -6.32 10.73
C ASN A 71 -7.23 -6.73 9.71
N ALA A 72 -6.45 -7.76 10.06
CA ALA A 72 -5.34 -8.34 9.29
C ALA A 72 -4.18 -7.39 8.96
N GLU A 73 -4.00 -6.32 9.74
CA GLU A 73 -2.86 -5.40 9.61
C GLU A 73 -1.80 -5.71 10.68
N ILE A 74 -0.89 -6.64 10.36
CA ILE A 74 0.11 -7.15 11.32
C ILE A 74 1.27 -6.22 11.65
N TYR A 75 1.51 -5.22 10.80
CA TYR A 75 2.66 -4.31 10.89
C TYR A 75 2.25 -2.94 11.42
N THR A 76 3.06 -2.36 12.31
CA THR A 76 2.86 -1.03 12.90
C THR A 76 4.22 -0.40 13.22
N TYR A 77 4.44 0.90 12.97
CA TYR A 77 5.69 1.58 13.30
C TYR A 77 5.75 2.08 14.76
N ILE A 78 6.96 2.33 15.24
CA ILE A 78 7.30 3.25 16.33
C ILE A 78 8.46 4.12 15.80
N GLY A 79 8.14 5.11 14.97
CA GLY A 79 9.14 5.89 14.22
C GLY A 79 9.99 5.00 13.31
N ASN A 80 11.25 4.74 13.70
CA ASN A 80 12.20 3.89 12.96
C ASN A 80 12.14 2.39 13.33
N VAL A 81 11.33 2.00 14.32
CA VAL A 81 11.17 0.59 14.72
C VAL A 81 9.90 0.03 14.06
N LEU A 82 9.95 -1.22 13.58
CA LEU A 82 8.78 -1.94 13.07
C LEU A 82 8.30 -2.99 14.10
N VAL A 83 7.04 -2.91 14.51
CA VAL A 83 6.35 -3.97 15.26
C VAL A 83 5.65 -4.90 14.26
N SER A 84 5.75 -6.20 14.48
CA SER A 84 5.16 -7.25 13.64
C SER A 84 4.46 -8.30 14.49
N VAL A 85 3.16 -8.51 14.34
CA VAL A 85 2.39 -9.54 15.06
C VAL A 85 2.20 -10.77 14.17
N ASN A 86 2.63 -11.96 14.60
CA ASN A 86 2.54 -13.18 13.78
C ASN A 86 1.08 -13.52 13.41
N PRO A 87 0.69 -13.55 12.11
CA PRO A 87 -0.68 -13.87 11.71
C PRO A 87 -1.08 -15.35 11.86
N PHE A 88 -0.12 -16.28 11.98
CA PHE A 88 -0.33 -17.74 11.87
C PHE A 88 -1.08 -18.21 10.60
N ARG A 89 -1.13 -17.37 9.55
CA ARG A 89 -1.66 -17.65 8.21
C ARG A 89 -0.97 -16.77 7.19
N ASP A 90 -0.99 -17.15 5.92
CA ASP A 90 -0.68 -16.20 4.84
C ASP A 90 -1.77 -15.12 4.74
N LEU A 91 -1.35 -13.93 4.33
CA LEU A 91 -2.18 -12.75 4.08
C LEU A 91 -2.05 -12.24 2.64
N GLY A 92 -1.20 -12.86 1.80
CA GLY A 92 -0.95 -12.45 0.40
C GLY A 92 -0.10 -11.18 0.25
N ILE A 93 0.50 -10.69 1.34
CA ILE A 93 1.23 -9.41 1.41
C ILE A 93 2.68 -9.49 0.91
N TYR A 94 3.21 -10.69 0.66
CA TYR A 94 4.59 -10.92 0.23
C TYR A 94 4.71 -11.24 -1.27
N THR A 95 3.76 -10.78 -2.10
CA THR A 95 3.79 -10.97 -3.56
C THR A 95 4.71 -9.95 -4.24
N ASP A 96 5.24 -10.28 -5.42
CA ASP A 96 6.16 -9.40 -6.17
C ASP A 96 5.53 -8.04 -6.52
N ALA A 97 4.23 -8.03 -6.81
CA ALA A 97 3.46 -6.80 -7.03
C ALA A 97 3.41 -5.89 -5.79
N VAL A 98 3.48 -6.45 -4.57
CA VAL A 98 3.65 -5.66 -3.35
C VAL A 98 5.10 -5.24 -3.18
N LEU A 99 6.08 -6.13 -3.45
CA LEU A 99 7.52 -5.83 -3.39
C LEU A 99 7.88 -4.62 -4.28
N ASP A 100 7.52 -4.65 -5.56
CA ASP A 100 7.69 -3.53 -6.49
C ASP A 100 6.93 -2.27 -6.06
N SER A 101 5.85 -2.41 -5.28
CA SER A 101 5.11 -1.26 -4.74
C SER A 101 5.88 -0.52 -3.63
N TYR A 102 6.88 -1.13 -2.98
CA TYR A 102 7.74 -0.46 -1.98
C TYR A 102 9.04 0.10 -2.58
N LYS A 103 9.49 -0.44 -3.71
CA LYS A 103 10.75 -0.08 -4.39
C LYS A 103 10.83 1.41 -4.73
N GLY A 104 11.92 2.07 -4.32
CA GLY A 104 12.20 3.48 -4.57
C GLY A 104 11.31 4.48 -3.82
N LYS A 105 10.51 4.06 -2.83
CA LYS A 105 9.60 4.94 -2.09
C LYS A 105 10.06 5.25 -0.67
N ASN A 106 9.64 6.41 -0.17
CA ASN A 106 9.89 6.76 1.23
C ASN A 106 8.97 5.97 2.16
N ARG A 107 9.47 5.58 3.34
CA ARG A 107 8.70 4.90 4.41
C ARG A 107 7.39 5.62 4.78
N LEU A 108 7.35 6.95 4.64
CA LEU A 108 6.18 7.79 4.92
C LEU A 108 5.09 7.75 3.83
N GLU A 109 5.40 7.20 2.65
CA GLU A 109 4.49 7.16 1.48
C GLU A 109 3.74 5.82 1.34
N MET A 110 4.08 4.85 2.18
CA MET A 110 3.58 3.48 2.13
C MET A 110 3.16 2.97 3.52
N PRO A 111 2.17 2.08 3.63
CA PRO A 111 1.74 1.54 4.92
C PRO A 111 2.85 0.68 5.57
N PRO A 112 2.81 0.45 6.90
CA PRO A 112 3.85 -0.31 7.60
C PRO A 112 4.09 -1.70 7.02
N HIS A 113 5.35 -2.02 6.70
CA HIS A 113 5.73 -3.33 6.16
C HIS A 113 7.22 -3.61 6.35
N VAL A 114 7.60 -4.90 6.38
CA VAL A 114 9.01 -5.33 6.45
C VAL A 114 9.83 -4.83 5.24
N PHE A 115 9.23 -4.82 4.05
CA PHE A 115 9.85 -4.31 2.83
C PHE A 115 10.23 -2.82 2.92
N ALA A 116 9.50 -2.00 3.69
CA ALA A 116 9.85 -0.59 3.88
C ALA A 116 11.10 -0.39 4.75
N ILE A 117 11.40 -1.34 5.65
CA ILE A 117 12.66 -1.34 6.41
C ILE A 117 13.81 -1.79 5.49
N ALA A 118 13.61 -2.87 4.73
CA ALA A 118 14.61 -3.37 3.79
C ALA A 118 14.98 -2.32 2.70
N GLU A 119 13.98 -1.65 2.11
CA GLU A 119 14.19 -0.52 1.20
C GLU A 119 14.93 0.64 1.89
N SER A 120 14.50 1.04 3.10
CA SER A 120 15.15 2.13 3.82
C SER A 120 16.62 1.84 4.13
N SER A 121 16.98 0.60 4.47
CA SER A 121 18.38 0.20 4.66
C SER A 121 19.15 0.20 3.34
N TYR A 122 18.64 -0.47 2.29
CA TYR A 122 19.32 -0.53 1.00
C TYR A 122 19.51 0.86 0.36
N TYR A 123 18.49 1.72 0.46
CA TYR A 123 18.56 3.11 0.04
C TYR A 123 19.60 3.90 0.84
N ASN A 124 19.58 3.81 2.18
CA ASN A 124 20.55 4.55 3.01
C ASN A 124 22.00 4.15 2.72
N MET A 125 22.26 2.85 2.56
CA MET A 125 23.57 2.33 2.15
C MET A 125 24.03 2.96 0.83
N LYS A 126 23.16 2.94 -0.19
CA LYS A 126 23.49 3.44 -1.54
C LYS A 126 23.54 4.97 -1.65
N ALA A 127 22.78 5.70 -0.83
CA ALA A 127 22.65 7.16 -0.89
C ALA A 127 23.62 7.92 0.05
N TYR A 128 24.08 7.29 1.13
CA TYR A 128 24.94 7.93 2.13
C TYR A 128 26.29 7.20 2.34
N GLY A 129 26.46 5.98 1.82
CA GLY A 129 27.68 5.19 2.00
C GLY A 129 27.83 4.63 3.42
N GLU A 130 26.72 4.46 4.15
CA GLU A 130 26.71 3.94 5.52
C GLU A 130 26.39 2.43 5.55
N ASN A 131 27.20 1.63 6.23
CA ASN A 131 26.84 0.25 6.57
C ASN A 131 25.55 0.23 7.41
N GLN A 132 24.70 -0.77 7.20
CA GLN A 132 23.41 -0.88 7.87
C GLN A 132 23.31 -2.19 8.66
N CYS A 133 22.53 -2.22 9.73
CA CYS A 133 22.15 -3.47 10.37
C CYS A 133 20.66 -3.50 10.72
N ILE A 134 20.01 -4.66 10.54
CA ILE A 134 18.60 -4.89 10.86
C ILE A 134 18.54 -5.92 11.98
N ILE A 135 18.11 -5.48 13.16
CA ILE A 135 18.07 -6.28 14.38
C ILE A 135 16.64 -6.75 14.63
N ILE A 136 16.43 -8.07 14.57
CA ILE A 136 15.13 -8.72 14.68
C ILE A 136 15.07 -9.45 16.03
N SER A 137 14.02 -9.19 16.82
CA SER A 137 13.91 -9.70 18.19
C SER A 137 12.47 -10.04 18.58
N GLY A 138 12.31 -10.92 19.58
CA GLY A 138 11.03 -11.43 20.07
C GLY A 138 11.09 -12.90 20.47
N GLU A 139 10.02 -13.37 21.13
CA GLU A 139 9.84 -14.75 21.61
C GLU A 139 9.98 -15.82 20.50
N SER A 140 10.12 -17.10 20.89
CA SER A 140 10.07 -18.20 19.93
C SER A 140 8.64 -18.37 19.37
N GLY A 141 8.54 -18.52 18.05
CA GLY A 141 7.26 -18.52 17.33
C GLY A 141 6.69 -17.13 17.01
N ALA A 142 7.38 -16.03 17.35
CA ALA A 142 6.94 -14.66 17.03
C ALA A 142 7.16 -14.25 15.55
N GLY A 143 7.91 -15.04 14.76
CA GLY A 143 8.10 -14.82 13.31
C GLY A 143 9.40 -14.14 12.88
N LYS A 144 10.43 -14.08 13.75
CA LYS A 144 11.74 -13.45 13.44
C LYS A 144 12.38 -13.95 12.14
N THR A 145 12.51 -15.26 11.99
CA THR A 145 13.19 -15.90 10.86
C THR A 145 12.45 -15.69 9.54
N GLU A 146 11.10 -15.68 9.56
CA GLU A 146 10.32 -15.25 8.40
C GLU A 146 10.54 -13.77 8.08
N ALA A 147 10.60 -12.86 9.06
CA ALA A 147 10.95 -11.46 8.80
C ALA A 147 12.36 -11.32 8.17
N ALA A 148 13.36 -12.09 8.64
CA ALA A 148 14.69 -12.17 8.04
C ALA A 148 14.64 -12.66 6.58
N LYS A 149 13.87 -13.73 6.31
CA LYS A 149 13.63 -14.30 4.97
C LYS A 149 13.01 -13.28 4.02
N ARG A 150 12.02 -12.49 4.47
CA ARG A 150 11.39 -11.43 3.65
C ARG A 150 12.32 -10.24 3.40
N ILE A 151 13.23 -9.92 4.32
CA ILE A 151 14.30 -8.93 4.07
C ILE A 151 15.29 -9.46 3.02
N MET A 152 15.78 -10.70 3.17
CA MET A 152 16.70 -11.31 2.21
C MET A 152 16.09 -11.38 0.80
N GLN A 153 14.84 -11.83 0.67
CA GLN A 153 14.10 -11.84 -0.61
C GLN A 153 13.97 -10.43 -1.20
N TYR A 154 13.65 -9.42 -0.38
CA TYR A 154 13.56 -8.04 -0.85
C TYR A 154 14.89 -7.50 -1.38
N ILE A 155 15.98 -7.69 -0.61
CA ILE A 155 17.33 -7.24 -0.99
C ILE A 155 17.81 -7.98 -2.25
N ALA A 156 17.58 -9.28 -2.38
CA ALA A 156 17.93 -10.06 -3.57
C ALA A 156 17.22 -9.53 -4.84
N ASN A 157 15.94 -9.17 -4.75
CA ASN A 157 15.15 -8.66 -5.88
C ASN A 157 15.44 -7.18 -6.21
N VAL A 158 15.74 -6.34 -5.22
CA VAL A 158 15.99 -4.90 -5.44
C VAL A 158 17.43 -4.59 -5.84
N SER A 159 18.41 -5.37 -5.39
CA SER A 159 19.84 -5.10 -5.64
C SER A 159 20.30 -5.20 -7.11
N GLY A 160 19.49 -5.78 -7.99
CA GLY A 160 19.79 -5.84 -9.43
C GLY A 160 20.88 -6.85 -9.79
N GLY A 161 21.52 -6.64 -10.95
CA GLY A 161 22.50 -7.58 -11.52
C GLY A 161 21.84 -8.78 -12.22
N SER A 162 21.88 -8.80 -13.56
CA SER A 162 21.40 -9.91 -14.41
C SER A 162 22.51 -10.90 -14.80
N ASN A 163 23.69 -10.79 -14.18
CA ASN A 163 24.83 -11.66 -14.42
C ASN A 163 24.65 -12.97 -13.64
N SER A 164 24.97 -14.12 -14.23
CA SER A 164 24.79 -15.44 -13.61
C SER A 164 25.46 -15.54 -12.23
N SER A 165 26.67 -15.00 -12.09
CA SER A 165 27.44 -14.98 -10.84
C SER A 165 26.79 -14.19 -9.70
N ILE A 166 25.92 -13.21 -10.01
CA ILE A 166 25.16 -12.46 -9.00
C ILE A 166 23.92 -13.27 -8.58
N GLN A 167 23.31 -14.01 -9.51
CA GLN A 167 22.20 -14.92 -9.20
C GLN A 167 22.68 -16.11 -8.36
N GLU A 168 23.81 -16.72 -8.70
CA GLU A 168 24.50 -17.75 -7.89
C GLU A 168 24.63 -17.32 -6.42
N ILE A 169 25.12 -16.10 -6.16
CA ILE A 169 25.33 -15.59 -4.80
C ILE A 169 24.00 -15.40 -4.07
N LYS A 170 22.95 -14.90 -4.74
CA LYS A 170 21.60 -14.78 -4.15
C LYS A 170 21.01 -16.14 -3.79
N ASP A 171 21.12 -17.11 -4.70
CA ASP A 171 20.57 -18.45 -4.51
C ASP A 171 21.33 -19.21 -3.40
N MET A 172 22.67 -19.08 -3.34
CA MET A 172 23.48 -19.59 -2.22
C MET A 172 23.09 -18.96 -0.87
N VAL A 173 22.94 -17.63 -0.80
CA VAL A 173 22.55 -16.94 0.45
C VAL A 173 21.17 -17.41 0.92
N LEU A 174 20.20 -17.57 0.01
CA LEU A 174 18.87 -18.10 0.33
C LEU A 174 18.93 -19.58 0.78
N ALA A 175 19.74 -20.41 0.11
CA ALA A 175 19.95 -21.82 0.44
C ALA A 175 20.62 -22.05 1.80
N THR A 176 21.31 -21.07 2.39
CA THR A 176 21.83 -21.20 3.77
C THR A 176 20.75 -21.44 4.83
N ASN A 177 19.49 -21.07 4.54
CA ASN A 177 18.43 -21.17 5.54
C ASN A 177 18.01 -22.64 5.78
N PRO A 178 17.56 -23.45 4.79
CA PRO A 178 17.26 -24.87 5.01
C PRO A 178 18.38 -25.65 5.71
N LEU A 179 19.65 -25.45 5.31
CA LEU A 179 20.79 -26.12 5.93
C LEU A 179 20.97 -25.73 7.41
N LEU A 180 20.99 -24.43 7.73
CA LEU A 180 21.20 -23.97 9.11
C LEU A 180 19.94 -24.15 9.98
N GLU A 181 18.74 -24.22 9.40
CA GLU A 181 17.52 -24.58 10.12
C GLU A 181 17.50 -26.09 10.45
N SER A 182 17.96 -26.96 9.54
CA SER A 182 18.07 -28.41 9.79
C SER A 182 18.99 -28.72 10.98
N PHE A 183 20.19 -28.12 11.04
CA PHE A 183 21.17 -28.36 12.09
C PHE A 183 21.01 -27.45 13.32
N GLY A 184 20.40 -26.27 13.18
CA GLY A 184 20.31 -25.25 14.23
C GLY A 184 18.93 -25.07 14.87
N ASN A 185 17.87 -25.62 14.28
CA ASN A 185 16.51 -25.51 14.79
C ASN A 185 15.96 -26.84 15.31
N ALA A 186 14.99 -26.75 16.22
CA ALA A 186 14.31 -27.90 16.81
C ALA A 186 12.84 -27.59 17.13
N LYS A 187 12.05 -28.64 17.34
CA LYS A 187 10.68 -28.52 17.87
C LYS A 187 10.72 -28.27 19.37
N THR A 188 10.22 -27.14 19.81
CA THR A 188 9.97 -26.84 21.24
C THR A 188 8.48 -26.91 21.56
N LEU A 189 8.13 -26.86 22.84
CA LEU A 189 6.72 -26.77 23.27
C LEU A 189 5.98 -25.57 22.65
N ARG A 190 6.69 -24.44 22.44
CA ARG A 190 6.10 -23.19 21.94
C ARG A 190 6.12 -23.04 20.41
N ASN A 191 6.97 -23.77 19.69
CA ASN A 191 7.19 -23.60 18.24
C ASN A 191 7.71 -24.89 17.57
N ASN A 192 7.18 -25.25 16.39
CA ASN A 192 7.55 -26.49 15.69
C ASN A 192 8.94 -26.43 15.03
N ASN A 193 9.37 -25.24 14.60
CA ASN A 193 10.66 -24.96 13.99
C ASN A 193 11.26 -23.74 14.72
N SER A 194 11.95 -23.99 15.84
CA SER A 194 12.53 -22.97 16.71
C SER A 194 14.03 -22.93 16.55
N SER A 195 14.58 -21.80 16.10
CA SER A 195 16.02 -21.54 16.12
C SER A 195 16.58 -21.68 17.53
N ARG A 196 17.55 -22.57 17.70
CA ARG A 196 18.34 -22.79 18.93
C ARG A 196 19.83 -22.48 18.69
N PHE A 197 20.05 -21.44 17.89
CA PHE A 197 21.23 -20.60 17.79
C PHE A 197 20.78 -19.19 17.38
N GLY A 198 21.64 -18.18 17.56
CA GLY A 198 21.50 -16.85 16.96
C GLY A 198 22.33 -16.73 15.68
N LYS A 199 21.82 -16.04 14.67
CA LYS A 199 22.48 -15.84 13.36
C LYS A 199 22.64 -14.35 13.05
N TYR A 200 23.86 -13.94 12.74
CA TYR A 200 24.14 -12.66 12.09
C TYR A 200 24.63 -12.92 10.67
N LEU A 201 23.80 -12.60 9.68
CA LEU A 201 24.15 -12.65 8.26
C LEU A 201 24.54 -11.23 7.80
N GLU A 202 25.80 -11.03 7.45
CA GLU A 202 26.27 -9.84 6.75
C GLU A 202 26.22 -10.07 5.24
N ILE A 203 25.38 -9.31 4.52
CA ILE A 203 25.40 -9.27 3.06
C ILE A 203 26.35 -8.16 2.62
N GLN A 204 27.29 -8.49 1.73
CA GLN A 204 28.41 -7.62 1.36
C GLN A 204 28.23 -7.07 -0.06
N PHE A 205 28.43 -5.76 -0.23
CA PHE A 205 28.10 -5.01 -1.46
C PHE A 205 29.29 -4.25 -2.03
N ASN A 206 29.31 -4.14 -3.37
CA ASN A 206 30.18 -3.21 -4.09
C ASN A 206 29.63 -1.77 -4.04
N SER A 207 30.41 -0.82 -4.57
CA SER A 207 30.06 0.61 -4.65
C SER A 207 28.85 0.92 -5.54
N GLN A 208 28.37 -0.02 -6.36
CA GLN A 208 27.17 0.13 -7.19
C GLN A 208 25.90 -0.36 -6.47
N GLY A 209 26.02 -1.07 -5.34
CA GLY A 209 24.94 -1.75 -4.64
C GLY A 209 24.67 -3.18 -5.11
N GLU A 210 25.60 -3.74 -5.88
CA GLU A 210 25.76 -5.15 -6.30
C GLU A 210 26.09 -6.10 -5.12
N PRO A 211 25.40 -7.21 -4.79
CA PRO A 211 25.87 -8.12 -3.74
C PRO A 211 27.05 -8.97 -4.27
N VAL A 212 28.21 -8.87 -3.62
CA VAL A 212 29.46 -9.53 -4.06
C VAL A 212 29.87 -10.73 -3.21
N GLY A 213 29.22 -10.92 -2.06
CA GLY A 213 29.44 -12.03 -1.13
C GLY A 213 28.58 -11.89 0.13
N ALA A 214 28.80 -12.77 1.09
CA ALA A 214 28.18 -12.70 2.41
C ALA A 214 29.05 -13.41 3.48
N ASN A 215 28.79 -13.11 4.75
CA ASN A 215 29.42 -13.76 5.90
C ASN A 215 28.36 -14.07 6.98
N ILE A 216 28.45 -15.23 7.62
CA ILE A 216 27.53 -15.69 8.67
C ILE A 216 28.31 -15.91 9.96
N ASN A 217 27.97 -15.16 11.00
CA ASN A 217 28.41 -15.43 12.37
C ASN A 217 27.28 -16.15 13.12
N ASN A 218 27.61 -17.30 13.68
CA ASN A 218 26.78 -18.12 14.57
C ASN A 218 27.07 -17.77 16.04
N TYR A 219 26.03 -17.73 16.86
CA TYR A 219 26.14 -17.44 18.30
C TYR A 219 25.25 -18.38 19.12
N LEU A 220 25.70 -18.76 20.33
CA LEU A 220 24.89 -19.41 21.36
C LEU A 220 24.11 -20.66 20.88
N LEU A 221 24.75 -21.65 20.25
CA LEU A 221 24.10 -22.95 19.95
C LEU A 221 23.71 -23.68 21.26
N GLU A 222 22.48 -24.18 21.36
CA GLU A 222 21.98 -24.94 22.51
C GLU A 222 22.54 -26.38 22.54
N LYS A 223 23.85 -26.52 22.82
CA LYS A 223 24.56 -27.82 22.83
C LYS A 223 23.84 -28.89 23.68
N SER A 224 23.22 -28.49 24.79
CA SER A 224 22.52 -29.39 25.72
C SER A 224 21.38 -30.18 25.08
N ARG A 225 20.73 -29.64 24.03
CA ARG A 225 19.65 -30.29 23.28
C ARG A 225 20.07 -31.59 22.59
N VAL A 226 21.35 -31.76 22.28
CA VAL A 226 21.88 -32.97 21.63
C VAL A 226 21.61 -34.24 22.47
N VAL A 227 21.66 -34.13 23.80
CA VAL A 227 21.62 -35.30 24.70
C VAL A 227 20.39 -35.36 25.62
N GLY A 228 19.72 -34.22 25.82
CA GLY A 228 18.57 -34.09 26.71
C GLY A 228 17.53 -33.14 26.14
N GLN A 229 16.28 -33.60 26.08
CA GLN A 229 15.13 -32.83 25.60
C GLN A 229 13.96 -32.98 26.58
N ILE A 230 13.12 -31.95 26.67
CA ILE A 230 11.88 -32.00 27.46
C ILE A 230 10.87 -32.89 26.74
N MET A 231 9.97 -33.55 27.47
CA MET A 231 8.89 -34.35 26.90
C MET A 231 8.08 -33.53 25.87
N ASN A 232 7.72 -34.14 24.75
CA ASN A 232 7.08 -33.51 23.58
C ASN A 232 7.92 -32.52 22.74
N GLU A 233 9.18 -32.22 23.12
CA GLU A 233 10.15 -31.52 22.26
C GLU A 233 10.93 -32.48 21.35
N ARG A 234 11.68 -31.95 20.37
CA ARG A 234 12.65 -32.73 19.58
C ARG A 234 14.09 -32.30 19.86
N ASN A 235 15.01 -33.19 19.52
CA ASN A 235 16.40 -32.83 19.20
C ASN A 235 16.43 -31.95 17.90
N PHE A 236 17.61 -31.57 17.42
CA PHE A 236 17.75 -30.84 16.15
C PHE A 236 17.12 -31.60 14.97
N HIS A 237 16.56 -30.87 14.01
CA HIS A 237 15.75 -31.46 12.92
C HIS A 237 16.53 -32.49 12.09
N ILE A 238 17.81 -32.23 11.82
CA ILE A 238 18.70 -33.11 11.07
C ILE A 238 18.69 -34.57 11.56
N PHE A 239 18.60 -34.82 12.88
CA PHE A 239 18.58 -36.19 13.40
C PHE A 239 17.33 -36.97 12.98
N TYR A 240 16.16 -36.32 12.91
CA TYR A 240 14.89 -36.96 12.51
C TYR A 240 14.77 -37.05 10.98
N GLN A 241 15.24 -36.02 10.28
CA GLN A 241 15.37 -36.02 8.83
C GLN A 241 16.27 -37.17 8.35
N PHE A 242 17.48 -37.30 8.91
CA PHE A 242 18.43 -38.36 8.56
C PHE A 242 17.92 -39.75 8.94
N THR A 243 17.47 -39.98 10.18
CA THR A 243 17.01 -41.33 10.60
C THR A 243 15.75 -41.82 9.88
N LYS A 244 14.90 -40.92 9.37
CA LYS A 244 13.74 -41.29 8.53
C LYS A 244 14.13 -41.45 7.05
N ALA A 245 14.86 -40.49 6.49
CA ALA A 245 15.07 -40.35 5.05
C ALA A 245 16.44 -40.79 4.52
N ALA A 246 17.32 -41.35 5.37
CA ALA A 246 18.59 -41.95 4.95
C ALA A 246 18.38 -43.04 3.88
N SER A 247 19.28 -43.05 2.88
CA SER A 247 19.37 -44.08 1.85
C SER A 247 19.76 -45.44 2.42
N SER A 248 19.52 -46.52 1.67
CA SER A 248 20.01 -47.87 2.00
C SER A 248 21.51 -47.86 2.28
N ASN A 249 22.30 -47.21 1.42
CA ASN A 249 23.75 -47.08 1.58
C ASN A 249 24.17 -46.50 2.94
N TYR A 250 23.52 -45.44 3.43
CA TYR A 250 23.83 -44.88 4.76
C TYR A 250 23.28 -45.77 5.89
N ARG A 251 22.12 -46.41 5.71
CA ARG A 251 21.55 -47.36 6.69
C ARG A 251 22.47 -48.56 6.92
N GLU A 252 23.07 -49.07 5.85
CA GLU A 252 24.03 -50.18 5.87
C GLU A 252 25.41 -49.70 6.37
N THR A 253 25.99 -48.65 5.78
CA THR A 253 27.37 -48.21 6.07
C THR A 253 27.52 -47.56 7.46
N PHE A 254 26.52 -46.83 7.94
CA PHE A 254 26.55 -46.12 9.23
C PHE A 254 25.54 -46.66 10.25
N GLY A 255 24.90 -47.81 9.97
CA GLY A 255 23.97 -48.46 10.89
C GLY A 255 22.74 -47.61 11.24
N VAL A 256 22.23 -46.79 10.31
CA VAL A 256 21.17 -45.81 10.60
C VAL A 256 19.81 -46.49 10.76
N GLN A 257 19.24 -46.41 11.96
CA GLN A 257 17.94 -46.95 12.35
C GLN A 257 16.87 -45.84 12.47
N GLU A 258 15.62 -46.23 12.76
CA GLU A 258 14.56 -45.27 13.10
C GLU A 258 14.90 -44.42 14.35
N PRO A 259 14.37 -43.19 14.49
CA PRO A 259 14.62 -42.34 15.65
C PRO A 259 14.07 -42.89 16.99
N LYS A 260 13.39 -44.04 16.99
CA LYS A 260 13.00 -44.80 18.19
C LYS A 260 14.18 -45.54 18.82
N SER A 261 15.14 -46.01 18.00
CA SER A 261 16.27 -46.84 18.44
C SER A 261 17.37 -46.08 19.19
N TYR A 262 17.40 -44.74 19.09
CA TYR A 262 18.45 -43.93 19.70
C TYR A 262 17.95 -43.19 20.94
N ILE A 263 18.72 -43.25 22.04
CA ILE A 263 18.39 -42.58 23.30
C ILE A 263 18.26 -41.06 23.11
N TYR A 264 19.14 -40.45 22.29
CA TYR A 264 19.14 -39.01 22.03
C TYR A 264 17.97 -38.48 21.17
N THR A 265 17.13 -39.34 20.59
CA THR A 265 15.91 -38.93 19.86
C THR A 265 14.61 -39.47 20.46
N SER A 266 14.68 -40.53 21.28
CA SER A 266 13.52 -41.22 21.87
C SER A 266 13.08 -40.71 23.25
N ARG A 267 13.98 -40.11 24.05
CA ARG A 267 13.69 -39.67 25.44
C ARG A 267 12.46 -38.76 25.57
N SER A 268 12.21 -37.88 24.61
CA SER A 268 11.05 -36.97 24.62
C SER A 268 9.74 -37.59 24.12
N LYS A 269 9.78 -38.83 23.62
CA LYS A 269 8.67 -39.58 22.99
C LYS A 269 8.02 -38.87 21.79
N CYS A 270 8.80 -38.02 21.10
CA CYS A 270 8.29 -37.10 20.09
C CYS A 270 9.00 -37.30 18.73
N PHE A 271 8.49 -38.24 17.93
CA PHE A 271 9.09 -38.60 16.64
C PHE A 271 8.60 -37.72 15.49
N ASP A 272 7.32 -37.33 15.51
CA ASP A 272 6.61 -36.65 14.43
C ASP A 272 6.07 -35.29 14.85
N VAL A 273 5.85 -34.41 13.87
CA VAL A 273 5.40 -33.03 14.09
C VAL A 273 4.35 -32.67 13.05
N GLN A 274 3.15 -32.35 13.51
CA GLN A 274 2.04 -31.93 12.65
C GLN A 274 2.46 -30.73 11.78
N GLY A 275 2.38 -30.90 10.45
CA GLY A 275 2.75 -29.87 9.47
C GLY A 275 4.24 -29.80 9.11
N ILE A 276 5.07 -30.79 9.50
CA ILE A 276 6.44 -30.96 8.99
C ILE A 276 6.55 -32.35 8.36
N ASP A 277 7.05 -32.42 7.12
CA ASP A 277 7.49 -33.65 6.49
C ASP A 277 9.02 -33.73 6.54
N ASP A 278 9.54 -34.55 7.45
CA ASP A 278 10.99 -34.72 7.64
C ASP A 278 11.67 -35.34 6.39
N HIS A 279 10.95 -35.99 5.46
CA HIS A 279 11.52 -36.48 4.19
C HIS A 279 11.70 -35.36 3.16
N ALA A 280 10.69 -34.48 3.00
CA ALA A 280 10.79 -33.32 2.14
C ALA A 280 11.88 -32.34 2.62
N GLU A 281 11.90 -32.05 3.93
CA GLU A 281 12.91 -31.17 4.53
C GLU A 281 14.33 -31.76 4.45
N PHE A 282 14.49 -33.10 4.51
CA PHE A 282 15.80 -33.73 4.25
C PHE A 282 16.26 -33.55 2.79
N LYS A 283 15.35 -33.72 1.83
CA LYS A 283 15.62 -33.51 0.41
C LYS A 283 16.04 -32.06 0.15
N ASP A 284 15.38 -31.09 0.75
CA ASP A 284 15.73 -29.67 0.61
C ASP A 284 17.02 -29.30 1.36
N THR A 285 17.34 -29.98 2.47
CA THR A 285 18.66 -29.89 3.12
C THR A 285 19.77 -30.40 2.20
N LEU A 286 19.58 -31.55 1.53
CA LEU A 286 20.53 -32.08 0.54
C LEU A 286 20.65 -31.19 -0.71
N ASN A 287 19.55 -30.56 -1.14
CA ASN A 287 19.58 -29.57 -2.21
C ASN A 287 20.39 -28.33 -1.80
N ALA A 288 20.20 -27.84 -0.58
CA ALA A 288 20.97 -26.72 -0.02
C ALA A 288 22.47 -27.03 0.07
N MET A 289 22.85 -28.22 0.56
CA MET A 289 24.26 -28.66 0.59
C MET A 289 24.90 -28.62 -0.81
N LYS A 290 24.18 -29.07 -1.84
CA LYS A 290 24.65 -29.04 -3.23
C LYS A 290 24.76 -27.62 -3.80
N VAL A 291 23.79 -26.74 -3.53
CA VAL A 291 23.81 -25.33 -3.98
C VAL A 291 24.94 -24.54 -3.32
N ILE A 292 25.23 -24.82 -2.05
CA ILE A 292 26.36 -24.22 -1.30
C ILE A 292 27.71 -24.83 -1.74
N GLY A 293 27.69 -25.93 -2.48
CA GLY A 293 28.89 -26.56 -3.04
C GLY A 293 29.65 -27.44 -2.04
N LEU A 294 28.94 -28.14 -1.13
CA LEU A 294 29.52 -29.25 -0.38
C LEU A 294 29.66 -30.46 -1.30
N THR A 295 30.87 -31.03 -1.37
CA THR A 295 31.15 -32.27 -2.12
C THR A 295 30.41 -33.47 -1.51
N GLN A 296 30.35 -34.60 -2.24
CA GLN A 296 29.72 -35.80 -1.71
C GLN A 296 30.47 -36.34 -0.48
N ALA A 297 31.81 -36.36 -0.51
CA ALA A 297 32.62 -36.78 0.64
C ALA A 297 32.36 -35.92 1.89
N GLU A 298 32.30 -34.59 1.75
CA GLU A 298 31.94 -33.69 2.86
C GLU A 298 30.52 -33.95 3.40
N GLN A 299 29.58 -34.37 2.55
CA GLN A 299 28.25 -34.78 2.99
C GLN A 299 28.30 -36.12 3.73
N ASP A 300 29.02 -37.10 3.19
CA ASP A 300 29.20 -38.43 3.78
C ASP A 300 29.84 -38.34 5.18
N ASP A 301 30.86 -37.50 5.35
CA ASP A 301 31.53 -37.21 6.63
C ASP A 301 30.60 -36.54 7.66
N ILE A 302 29.78 -35.56 7.24
CA ILE A 302 28.75 -34.96 8.11
C ILE A 302 27.77 -36.05 8.59
N PHE A 303 27.29 -36.90 7.68
CA PHE A 303 26.34 -37.97 8.03
C PHE A 303 26.98 -39.07 8.89
N ARG A 304 28.26 -39.37 8.70
CA ARG A 304 29.05 -40.25 9.57
C ARG A 304 29.16 -39.72 10.99
N MET A 305 29.46 -38.43 11.16
CA MET A 305 29.53 -37.80 12.50
C MET A 305 28.16 -37.73 13.19
N LEU A 306 27.09 -37.48 12.44
CA LEU A 306 25.71 -37.53 12.97
C LEU A 306 25.31 -38.94 13.43
N ALA A 307 25.65 -39.98 12.65
CA ALA A 307 25.48 -41.38 13.06
C ALA A 307 26.33 -41.70 14.30
N GLY A 308 27.59 -41.23 14.34
CA GLY A 308 28.48 -41.38 15.50
C GLY A 308 27.85 -40.84 16.78
N ILE A 309 27.30 -39.62 16.75
CA ILE A 309 26.60 -39.03 17.91
C ILE A 309 25.39 -39.87 18.34
N LEU A 310 24.59 -40.38 17.40
CA LEU A 310 23.43 -41.22 17.70
C LEU A 310 23.84 -42.55 18.38
N TRP A 311 24.92 -43.18 17.89
CA TRP A 311 25.45 -44.43 18.44
C TRP A 311 26.19 -44.22 19.78
N ILE A 312 26.97 -43.15 19.94
CA ILE A 312 27.55 -42.76 21.25
C ILE A 312 26.45 -42.63 22.30
N GLY A 313 25.30 -42.05 21.96
CA GLY A 313 24.17 -41.93 22.87
C GLY A 313 23.55 -43.24 23.34
N ASN A 314 23.77 -44.34 22.61
CA ASN A 314 23.29 -45.67 22.98
C ASN A 314 24.28 -46.46 23.87
N VAL A 315 25.51 -45.97 24.07
CA VAL A 315 26.44 -46.58 25.03
C VAL A 315 25.83 -46.47 26.43
N SER A 316 25.64 -47.63 27.06
CA SER A 316 25.08 -47.76 28.40
C SER A 316 26.09 -48.36 29.37
N PHE A 317 26.03 -47.92 30.63
CA PHE A 317 26.98 -48.27 31.68
C PHE A 317 26.26 -49.00 32.81
N VAL A 318 26.89 -50.06 33.32
CA VAL A 318 26.49 -50.79 34.53
C VAL A 318 27.54 -50.56 35.61
N GLU A 319 27.14 -50.75 36.86
CA GLU A 319 28.03 -50.70 38.02
C GLU A 319 28.68 -52.09 38.21
N ASN A 320 30.01 -52.14 38.32
CA ASN A 320 30.73 -53.39 38.62
C ASN A 320 30.79 -53.65 40.13
N GLU A 321 31.39 -54.78 40.53
CA GLU A 321 31.52 -55.20 41.94
C GLU A 321 32.33 -54.20 42.82
N GLU A 322 33.02 -53.23 42.22
CA GLU A 322 33.82 -52.20 42.90
C GLU A 322 33.13 -50.83 42.94
N GLY A 323 31.93 -50.67 42.35
CA GLY A 323 31.24 -49.37 42.19
C GLY A 323 31.69 -48.56 40.96
N ASN A 324 32.52 -49.13 40.11
CA ASN A 324 33.07 -48.51 38.90
C ASN A 324 32.16 -48.76 37.68
N ALA A 325 32.24 -47.89 36.66
CA ALA A 325 31.50 -48.04 35.41
C ALA A 325 32.12 -49.11 34.49
N ALA A 326 31.37 -50.18 34.25
CA ALA A 326 31.61 -51.11 33.16
C ALA A 326 30.61 -50.83 32.01
N ILE A 327 30.98 -51.20 30.79
CA ILE A 327 30.13 -51.01 29.61
C ILE A 327 29.20 -52.23 29.48
N ALA A 328 27.90 -52.00 29.27
CA ALA A 328 26.90 -53.06 29.26
C ALA A 328 26.83 -53.84 27.94
N ASP A 329 27.14 -53.19 26.81
CA ASP A 329 27.19 -53.77 25.48
C ASP A 329 28.42 -53.25 24.73
N GLN A 330 29.40 -54.13 24.53
CA GLN A 330 30.65 -53.83 23.85
C GLN A 330 30.45 -53.59 22.34
N SER A 331 29.44 -54.21 21.71
CA SER A 331 29.23 -54.11 20.26
C SER A 331 28.84 -52.69 19.82
N VAL A 332 28.15 -51.94 20.69
CA VAL A 332 27.85 -50.51 20.49
C VAL A 332 29.14 -49.68 20.50
N VAL A 333 30.10 -50.02 21.36
CA VAL A 333 31.40 -49.32 21.44
C VAL A 333 32.27 -49.65 20.24
N ASP A 334 32.30 -50.91 19.81
CA ASP A 334 33.01 -51.33 18.59
C ASP A 334 32.46 -50.60 17.35
N PHE A 335 31.14 -50.40 17.27
CA PHE A 335 30.53 -49.63 16.18
C PHE A 335 30.80 -48.12 16.26
N VAL A 336 30.81 -47.54 17.47
CA VAL A 336 31.26 -46.15 17.70
C VAL A 336 32.73 -45.98 17.29
N ALA A 337 33.58 -46.95 17.61
CA ALA A 337 35.00 -46.95 17.27
C ALA A 337 35.22 -46.98 15.75
N TYR A 338 34.46 -47.81 15.02
CA TYR A 338 34.42 -47.82 13.55
C TYR A 338 33.94 -46.49 12.94
N LEU A 339 32.91 -45.86 13.51
CA LEU A 339 32.42 -44.56 13.01
C LEU A 339 33.41 -43.41 13.27
N LEU A 340 34.16 -43.45 14.36
CA LEU A 340 35.19 -42.45 14.73
C LEU A 340 36.61 -42.79 14.23
N GLU A 341 36.81 -43.94 13.57
CA GLU A 341 38.11 -44.48 13.13
C GLU A 341 39.19 -44.51 14.22
N VAL A 342 38.81 -45.05 15.37
CA VAL A 342 39.68 -45.33 16.53
C VAL A 342 39.60 -46.80 16.90
N GLU A 343 40.57 -47.30 17.66
CA GLU A 343 40.51 -48.64 18.23
C GLU A 343 39.52 -48.67 19.41
N SER A 344 38.69 -49.72 19.51
CA SER A 344 37.63 -49.82 20.52
C SER A 344 38.15 -49.78 21.97
N ALA A 345 39.35 -50.32 22.22
CA ALA A 345 40.01 -50.23 23.53
C ALA A 345 40.24 -48.78 23.99
N HIS A 346 40.56 -47.86 23.08
CA HIS A 346 40.73 -46.45 23.38
C HIS A 346 39.38 -45.76 23.69
N VAL A 347 38.31 -46.11 22.96
CA VAL A 347 36.95 -45.61 23.27
C VAL A 347 36.49 -46.09 24.64
N HIS A 348 36.65 -47.39 24.94
CA HIS A 348 36.33 -47.94 26.25
C HIS A 348 37.10 -47.21 27.35
N LYS A 349 38.43 -47.08 27.23
CA LYS A 349 39.25 -46.39 28.24
C LYS A 349 38.81 -44.94 28.46
N ALA A 350 38.56 -44.18 27.39
CA ALA A 350 38.17 -42.77 27.47
C ALA A 350 36.74 -42.53 28.01
N LEU A 351 35.88 -43.55 28.03
CA LEU A 351 34.53 -43.47 28.61
C LEU A 351 34.46 -43.97 30.06
N THR A 352 35.27 -44.96 30.44
CA THR A 352 35.22 -45.57 31.80
C THR A 352 36.32 -45.10 32.75
N THR A 353 37.39 -44.46 32.25
CA THR A 353 38.50 -43.96 33.08
C THR A 353 38.81 -42.50 32.76
N ARG A 354 39.46 -41.82 33.72
CA ARG A 354 39.92 -40.44 33.59
C ARG A 354 41.38 -40.34 34.00
N VAL A 355 42.19 -39.68 33.18
CA VAL A 355 43.61 -39.49 33.48
C VAL A 355 43.79 -38.27 34.39
N VAL A 356 44.44 -38.47 35.54
CA VAL A 356 44.64 -37.43 36.56
C VAL A 356 46.13 -37.18 36.81
N GLU A 357 46.61 -36.03 36.33
CA GLU A 357 47.98 -35.57 36.51
C GLU A 357 48.12 -34.78 37.82
N THR A 358 48.85 -35.31 38.81
CA THR A 358 49.00 -34.64 40.12
C THR A 358 50.29 -33.82 40.19
N SER A 359 50.23 -32.55 39.77
CA SER A 359 51.38 -31.62 39.81
C SER A 359 51.51 -30.89 41.17
N ARG A 360 51.78 -31.62 42.26
CA ARG A 360 52.11 -31.00 43.57
C ARG A 360 53.58 -30.58 43.65
N GLY A 361 53.83 -29.27 43.67
CA GLY A 361 55.03 -28.67 44.25
C GLY A 361 56.38 -29.05 43.61
N GLY A 362 56.64 -28.59 42.38
CA GLY A 362 58.00 -28.54 41.80
C GLY A 362 58.65 -29.88 41.41
N ARG A 363 58.06 -31.03 41.75
CA ARG A 363 58.48 -32.35 41.26
C ARG A 363 57.69 -32.76 40.01
N ARG A 364 58.30 -33.63 39.20
CA ARG A 364 57.73 -34.25 38.00
C ARG A 364 56.40 -34.94 38.38
N GLY A 365 55.30 -34.51 37.76
CA GLY A 365 53.96 -34.99 38.11
C GLY A 365 53.80 -36.49 37.82
N SER A 366 53.09 -37.20 38.70
CA SER A 366 52.63 -38.56 38.44
C SER A 366 51.26 -38.53 37.77
N VAL A 367 51.07 -39.46 36.84
CA VAL A 367 49.84 -39.66 36.07
C VAL A 367 49.16 -40.91 36.62
N TYR A 368 47.88 -40.81 36.97
CA TYR A 368 47.08 -41.94 37.45
C TYR A 368 45.81 -42.07 36.60
N ASP A 369 45.49 -43.29 36.19
CA ASP A 369 44.17 -43.62 35.65
C ASP A 369 43.20 -43.82 36.82
N VAL A 370 42.10 -43.06 36.85
CA VAL A 370 41.06 -43.16 37.87
C VAL A 370 39.78 -43.68 37.21
N PRO A 371 39.19 -44.79 37.67
CA PRO A 371 37.92 -45.27 37.14
C PRO A 371 36.79 -44.29 37.47
N LEU A 372 35.81 -44.19 36.58
CA LEU A 372 34.63 -43.35 36.72
C LEU A 372 33.44 -44.18 37.21
N ASN A 373 32.52 -43.56 37.94
CA ASN A 373 31.22 -44.20 38.25
C ASN A 373 30.23 -44.06 37.06
N PRO A 374 29.13 -44.84 37.00
CA PRO A 374 28.22 -44.84 35.85
C PRO A 374 27.60 -43.47 35.50
N ALA A 375 27.39 -42.59 36.49
CA ALA A 375 26.88 -41.24 36.29
C ALA A 375 27.93 -40.30 35.68
N GLN A 376 29.20 -40.43 36.10
CA GLN A 376 30.33 -39.73 35.50
C GLN A 376 30.57 -40.21 34.06
N ALA A 377 30.63 -41.53 33.82
CA ALA A 377 30.79 -42.11 32.49
C ALA A 377 29.68 -41.66 31.51
N SER A 378 28.42 -41.65 31.97
CA SER A 378 27.28 -41.10 31.23
C SER A 378 27.47 -39.61 30.88
N SER A 379 28.05 -38.84 31.79
CA SER A 379 28.34 -37.41 31.60
C SER A 379 29.49 -37.17 30.61
N VAL A 380 30.50 -38.05 30.59
CA VAL A 380 31.62 -38.03 29.64
C VAL A 380 31.15 -38.39 28.21
N ARG A 381 30.36 -39.47 28.07
CA ARG A 381 29.65 -39.83 26.83
C ARG A 381 28.84 -38.65 26.29
N ASP A 382 28.04 -38.01 27.16
CA ASP A 382 27.23 -36.86 26.78
C ASP A 382 28.06 -35.59 26.51
N ALA A 383 29.28 -35.46 27.04
CA ALA A 383 30.20 -34.38 26.72
C ALA A 383 30.83 -34.56 25.32
N LEU A 384 31.25 -35.77 24.97
CA LEU A 384 31.77 -36.11 23.63
C LEU A 384 30.75 -35.77 22.54
N SER A 385 29.51 -36.23 22.70
CA SER A 385 28.39 -35.96 21.78
C SER A 385 28.13 -34.45 21.56
N LYS A 386 28.16 -33.66 22.64
CA LYS A 386 28.03 -32.19 22.56
C LYS A 386 29.21 -31.54 21.84
N GLY A 387 30.43 -32.05 22.07
CA GLY A 387 31.66 -31.58 21.45
C GLY A 387 31.65 -31.76 19.94
N ILE A 388 31.41 -33.00 19.48
CA ILE A 388 31.35 -33.33 18.05
C ILE A 388 30.26 -32.50 17.36
N TYR A 389 29.04 -32.42 17.90
CA TYR A 389 27.95 -31.66 17.28
C TYR A 389 28.24 -30.15 17.20
N PHE A 390 28.81 -29.57 18.27
CA PHE A 390 29.13 -28.15 18.29
C PHE A 390 30.20 -27.79 17.26
N ASN A 391 31.28 -28.57 17.19
CA ASN A 391 32.35 -28.32 16.22
C ASN A 391 31.91 -28.63 14.79
N LEU A 392 31.06 -29.65 14.58
CA LEU A 392 30.45 -29.95 13.28
C LEU A 392 29.57 -28.78 12.79
N PHE A 393 28.74 -28.21 13.67
CA PHE A 393 27.92 -27.04 13.33
C PHE A 393 28.77 -25.82 13.00
N ASP A 394 29.83 -25.57 13.77
CA ASP A 394 30.74 -24.45 13.52
C ASP A 394 31.50 -24.62 12.20
N TRP A 395 32.01 -25.83 11.92
CA TRP A 395 32.64 -26.17 10.65
C TRP A 395 31.68 -25.99 9.46
N ILE A 396 30.41 -26.40 9.58
CA ILE A 396 29.40 -26.15 8.54
C ILE A 396 29.23 -24.65 8.28
N VAL A 397 29.20 -23.80 9.32
CA VAL A 397 29.11 -22.34 9.16
C VAL A 397 30.38 -21.77 8.52
N GLN A 398 31.58 -22.20 8.94
CA GLN A 398 32.85 -21.81 8.31
C GLN A 398 32.89 -22.23 6.83
N ARG A 399 32.43 -23.43 6.49
CA ARG A 399 32.39 -23.97 5.13
C ARG A 399 31.39 -23.26 4.23
N VAL A 400 30.24 -22.83 4.78
CA VAL A 400 29.29 -21.93 4.12
C VAL A 400 29.95 -20.57 3.82
N ASN A 401 30.66 -19.98 4.80
CA ASN A 401 31.36 -18.70 4.63
C ASN A 401 32.48 -18.76 3.58
N MET A 402 33.15 -19.92 3.41
CA MET A 402 34.10 -20.13 2.32
C MET A 402 33.44 -20.05 0.94
N SER A 403 32.24 -20.63 0.76
CA SER A 403 31.49 -20.54 -0.50
C SER A 403 30.91 -19.15 -0.76
N LEU A 404 30.55 -18.41 0.29
CA LEU A 404 29.98 -17.05 0.20
C LEU A 404 31.02 -15.92 0.14
N LYS A 405 32.32 -16.25 0.24
CA LYS A 405 33.42 -15.29 0.26
C LYS A 405 33.39 -14.34 -0.95
N ALA A 406 33.54 -13.05 -0.68
CA ALA A 406 33.36 -12.01 -1.69
C ALA A 406 34.29 -12.18 -2.91
N ARG A 407 33.69 -12.20 -4.11
CA ARG A 407 34.40 -12.36 -5.39
C ARG A 407 34.95 -11.04 -5.98
N GLY A 408 34.90 -9.94 -5.22
CA GLY A 408 35.27 -8.59 -5.69
C GLY A 408 35.43 -7.58 -4.55
N ALA A 409 35.62 -6.31 -4.89
CA ALA A 409 35.88 -5.25 -3.92
C ALA A 409 34.66 -4.95 -3.03
N LEU A 410 34.85 -5.12 -1.71
CA LEU A 410 33.90 -4.68 -0.69
C LEU A 410 33.85 -3.14 -0.64
N SER A 411 32.66 -2.58 -0.48
CA SER A 411 32.47 -1.16 -0.16
C SER A 411 31.54 -0.96 1.03
N TYR A 412 30.43 -1.70 1.08
CA TYR A 412 29.40 -1.56 2.12
C TYR A 412 28.84 -2.91 2.55
N SER A 413 28.15 -2.96 3.70
CA SER A 413 27.41 -4.14 4.13
C SER A 413 26.04 -3.85 4.75
N VAL A 414 25.14 -4.85 4.66
CA VAL A 414 23.86 -4.90 5.37
C VAL A 414 23.82 -6.15 6.23
N GLY A 415 23.96 -5.98 7.54
CA GLY A 415 23.82 -7.05 8.53
C GLY A 415 22.35 -7.34 8.87
N ILE A 416 21.99 -8.61 9.05
CA ILE A 416 20.69 -9.07 9.53
C ILE A 416 20.94 -9.95 10.76
N LEU A 417 20.49 -9.49 11.92
CA LEU A 417 20.58 -10.24 13.19
C LEU A 417 19.22 -10.88 13.51
N ASP A 418 19.12 -12.20 13.39
CA ASP A 418 18.05 -13.00 13.98
C ASP A 418 18.60 -13.68 15.24
N ILE A 419 18.15 -13.20 16.40
CA ILE A 419 18.63 -13.66 17.71
C ILE A 419 17.45 -13.98 18.63
N TYR A 420 17.67 -14.92 19.56
CA TYR A 420 16.82 -15.13 20.72
C TYR A 420 16.33 -13.80 21.33
N GLY A 421 15.02 -13.67 21.49
CA GLY A 421 14.48 -12.69 22.42
C GLY A 421 14.79 -13.10 23.86
N PHE A 422 14.51 -12.18 24.78
CA PHE A 422 14.58 -12.42 26.22
C PHE A 422 13.74 -13.64 26.62
N GLU A 423 14.32 -14.62 27.33
CA GLU A 423 13.64 -15.85 27.77
C GLU A 423 13.32 -15.79 29.28
N ILE A 424 12.06 -16.02 29.64
CA ILE A 424 11.60 -16.23 31.02
C ILE A 424 10.78 -17.52 31.09
N PHE A 425 11.25 -18.46 31.90
CA PHE A 425 10.65 -19.75 32.20
C PHE A 425 10.48 -19.94 33.71
N GLU A 426 9.81 -21.03 34.11
CA GLU A 426 9.56 -21.38 35.52
C GLU A 426 10.85 -21.81 36.25
N LYS A 427 11.77 -22.48 35.56
CA LYS A 427 13.14 -22.76 36.01
C LYS A 427 14.13 -22.28 34.95
N ASN A 428 14.72 -21.10 35.17
CA ASN A 428 15.79 -20.55 34.32
C ASN A 428 17.14 -21.09 34.79
N SER A 429 18.07 -21.36 33.87
CA SER A 429 19.41 -21.87 34.18
C SER A 429 20.49 -21.00 33.52
N PHE A 430 21.73 -21.51 33.45
CA PHE A 430 22.89 -20.82 32.87
C PHE A 430 22.64 -20.34 31.43
N GLU A 431 21.93 -21.14 30.62
CA GLU A 431 21.60 -20.84 29.24
C GLU A 431 20.71 -19.58 29.13
N GLN A 432 19.68 -19.47 29.98
CA GLN A 432 18.83 -18.27 30.04
C GLN A 432 19.60 -17.05 30.54
N LEU A 433 20.50 -17.21 31.53
CA LEU A 433 21.35 -16.11 32.00
C LEU A 433 22.18 -15.53 30.86
N CYS A 434 22.75 -16.40 30.02
CA CYS A 434 23.53 -15.99 28.85
C CYS A 434 22.66 -15.32 27.76
N ILE A 435 21.51 -15.89 27.43
CA ILE A 435 20.55 -15.30 26.46
C ILE A 435 20.07 -13.91 26.92
N ASN A 436 19.75 -13.79 28.21
CA ASN A 436 19.24 -12.54 28.79
C ASN A 436 20.34 -11.49 28.95
N TYR A 437 21.59 -11.87 29.26
CA TYR A 437 22.76 -10.98 29.20
C TYR A 437 22.98 -10.40 27.80
N VAL A 438 22.93 -11.22 26.73
CA VAL A 438 23.09 -10.70 25.36
C VAL A 438 21.92 -9.81 24.94
N ASN A 439 20.70 -10.10 25.40
CA ASN A 439 19.55 -9.20 25.20
C ASN A 439 19.70 -7.88 25.97
N GLU A 440 20.19 -7.90 27.21
CA GLU A 440 20.50 -6.71 28.02
C GLU A 440 21.54 -5.83 27.30
N LYS A 441 22.59 -6.45 26.73
CA LYS A 441 23.62 -5.79 25.91
C LYS A 441 23.09 -5.20 24.60
N LEU A 442 22.24 -5.92 23.87
CA LEU A 442 21.60 -5.39 22.66
C LEU A 442 20.67 -4.22 22.99
N GLN A 443 19.98 -4.27 24.13
CA GLN A 443 19.15 -3.16 24.59
C GLN A 443 20.00 -1.97 25.07
N GLN A 444 21.17 -2.20 25.69
CA GLN A 444 22.14 -1.16 26.02
C GLN A 444 22.56 -0.39 24.76
N ILE A 445 22.88 -1.10 23.68
CA ILE A 445 23.21 -0.48 22.38
C ILE A 445 22.00 0.20 21.74
N PHE A 446 20.80 -0.38 21.80
CA PHE A 446 19.58 0.28 21.32
C PHE A 446 19.38 1.65 21.98
N ILE A 447 19.49 1.69 23.31
CA ILE A 447 19.34 2.90 24.12
C ILE A 447 20.46 3.89 23.78
N GLN A 448 21.72 3.44 23.81
CA GLN A 448 22.89 4.28 23.56
C GLN A 448 22.88 4.87 22.14
N LEU A 449 22.73 4.06 21.09
CA LEU A 449 22.72 4.57 19.70
C LEU A 449 21.50 5.42 19.40
N THR A 450 20.31 5.07 19.90
CA THR A 450 19.10 5.89 19.68
C THR A 450 19.22 7.24 20.36
N LEU A 451 19.54 7.28 21.66
CA LEU A 451 19.56 8.51 22.44
C LEU A 451 20.80 9.35 22.18
N LYS A 452 22.01 8.77 22.19
CA LYS A 452 23.25 9.53 22.02
C LYS A 452 23.29 10.19 20.64
N THR A 453 22.90 9.49 19.58
CA THR A 453 22.90 10.04 18.21
C THR A 453 21.81 11.11 18.03
N GLU A 454 20.64 10.98 18.67
CA GLU A 454 19.63 12.06 18.69
C GLU A 454 20.14 13.29 19.45
N GLN A 455 20.72 13.12 20.64
CA GLN A 455 21.25 14.23 21.45
C GLN A 455 22.44 14.92 20.78
N GLU A 456 23.35 14.17 20.17
CA GLU A 456 24.46 14.69 19.37
C GLU A 456 23.98 15.45 18.13
N GLU A 457 22.91 14.98 17.47
CA GLU A 457 22.32 15.71 16.35
C GLU A 457 21.62 17.00 16.82
N TYR A 458 20.86 16.96 17.91
CA TYR A 458 20.21 18.16 18.46
C TYR A 458 21.24 19.19 18.94
N ALA A 459 22.38 18.74 19.51
CA ALA A 459 23.51 19.59 19.86
C ALA A 459 24.23 20.15 18.62
N ARG A 460 24.48 19.33 17.59
CA ARG A 460 25.11 19.76 16.31
C ARG A 460 24.25 20.77 15.57
N GLU A 461 22.94 20.60 15.60
CA GLU A 461 21.95 21.48 14.96
C GLU A 461 21.50 22.65 15.85
N GLN A 462 22.02 22.76 17.07
CA GLN A 462 21.79 23.88 18.01
C GLN A 462 20.31 24.16 18.33
N ILE A 463 19.47 23.12 18.35
CA ILE A 463 18.03 23.24 18.65
C ILE A 463 17.75 23.11 20.16
N GLN A 464 16.61 23.63 20.62
CA GLN A 464 16.20 23.54 22.02
C GLN A 464 15.52 22.19 22.29
N TRP A 465 16.25 21.29 22.95
CA TRP A 465 15.78 19.96 23.38
C TRP A 465 15.86 19.82 24.90
N THR A 466 14.96 19.02 25.48
CA THR A 466 14.97 18.68 26.92
C THR A 466 15.59 17.31 27.14
N PRO A 467 16.60 17.15 28.03
CA PRO A 467 17.17 15.85 28.34
C PRO A 467 16.13 14.83 28.83
N ILE A 468 15.93 13.79 28.03
CA ILE A 468 15.02 12.68 28.33
C ILE A 468 15.68 11.83 29.42
N LYS A 469 15.04 11.74 30.59
CA LYS A 469 15.44 10.77 31.62
C LYS A 469 15.01 9.37 31.19
N TYR A 470 15.97 8.48 31.00
CA TYR A 470 15.79 7.07 30.68
C TYR A 470 16.43 6.19 31.77
N PHE A 471 16.11 4.90 31.79
CA PHE A 471 16.80 3.92 32.63
C PHE A 471 18.05 3.42 31.90
N ASP A 472 19.24 3.74 32.41
CA ASP A 472 20.49 3.16 31.90
C ASP A 472 20.68 1.75 32.46
N ASN A 473 20.55 0.74 31.60
CA ASN A 473 20.70 -0.67 31.95
C ASN A 473 22.16 -1.13 32.01
N LYS A 474 23.13 -0.23 31.81
CA LYS A 474 24.57 -0.49 32.01
C LYS A 474 24.88 -1.12 33.37
N VAL A 475 24.18 -0.71 34.43
CA VAL A 475 24.32 -1.26 35.80
C VAL A 475 23.99 -2.76 35.85
N VAL A 476 23.06 -3.24 35.03
CA VAL A 476 22.69 -4.66 34.94
C VAL A 476 23.72 -5.45 34.11
N CYS A 477 24.27 -4.83 33.06
CA CYS A 477 25.38 -5.40 32.29
C CYS A 477 26.63 -5.59 33.18
N GLU A 478 27.01 -4.56 33.94
CA GLU A 478 28.15 -4.58 34.87
C GLU A 478 27.98 -5.60 35.98
N LEU A 479 26.79 -5.70 36.58
CA LEU A 479 26.43 -6.72 37.57
C LEU A 479 26.70 -8.16 37.07
N ILE A 480 26.53 -8.42 35.78
CA ILE A 480 26.75 -9.75 35.19
C ILE A 480 28.21 -9.94 34.77
N GLU A 481 28.81 -8.96 34.10
CA GLU A 481 30.04 -9.15 33.34
C GLU A 481 31.33 -8.63 33.98
N GLU A 482 31.23 -7.69 34.93
CA GLU A 482 32.40 -6.92 35.37
C GLU A 482 33.37 -7.79 36.18
N ARG A 483 34.67 -7.50 36.09
CA ARG A 483 35.72 -8.19 36.84
C ARG A 483 36.12 -7.43 38.11
N ARG A 484 35.98 -6.09 38.14
CA ARG A 484 36.18 -5.26 39.34
C ARG A 484 35.19 -4.08 39.39
N PRO A 485 34.13 -4.12 40.22
CA PRO A 485 33.74 -5.20 41.14
C PRO A 485 33.42 -6.51 40.41
N ALA A 486 33.52 -7.63 41.12
CA ALA A 486 33.31 -8.96 40.52
C ALA A 486 31.80 -9.23 40.32
N GLY A 487 31.35 -9.23 39.07
CA GLY A 487 29.99 -9.59 38.66
C GLY A 487 29.76 -11.11 38.62
N VAL A 488 28.54 -11.51 38.26
CA VAL A 488 28.05 -12.90 38.30
C VAL A 488 29.00 -13.88 37.58
N PHE A 489 29.45 -13.57 36.35
CA PHE A 489 30.37 -14.44 35.62
C PHE A 489 31.76 -14.54 36.27
N ALA A 490 32.27 -13.47 36.89
CA ALA A 490 33.55 -13.49 37.60
C ALA A 490 33.47 -14.38 38.86
N ILE A 491 32.37 -14.27 39.62
CA ILE A 491 32.13 -15.10 40.81
C ILE A 491 31.92 -16.58 40.41
N LEU A 492 31.21 -16.84 39.30
CA LEU A 492 30.98 -18.19 38.79
C LEU A 492 32.28 -18.85 38.34
N ASN A 493 33.13 -18.13 37.60
CA ASN A 493 34.47 -18.59 37.21
C ASN A 493 35.36 -18.91 38.41
N ASP A 494 35.31 -18.09 39.46
CA ASP A 494 36.11 -18.30 40.68
C ASP A 494 35.62 -19.51 41.50
N ALA A 495 34.32 -19.73 41.62
CA ALA A 495 33.75 -20.95 42.20
C ALA A 495 34.17 -22.20 41.40
N CYS A 496 34.06 -22.15 40.07
CA CYS A 496 34.51 -23.24 39.17
C CYS A 496 36.00 -23.59 39.33
N ALA A 497 36.83 -22.62 39.72
CA ALA A 497 38.26 -22.77 39.93
C ALA A 497 38.64 -23.10 41.39
N THR A 498 37.73 -22.97 42.35
CA THR A 498 37.97 -23.33 43.76
C THR A 498 37.60 -24.80 44.03
N ALA A 499 36.54 -25.29 43.38
CA ALA A 499 36.05 -26.67 43.52
C ALA A 499 36.27 -27.49 42.23
N HIS A 500 37.43 -28.15 42.16
CA HIS A 500 37.84 -28.95 41.01
C HIS A 500 37.20 -30.35 40.94
N ALA A 501 36.85 -30.95 42.09
CA ALA A 501 36.46 -32.36 42.19
C ALA A 501 34.95 -32.61 42.24
N ASP A 502 34.18 -31.73 42.89
CA ASP A 502 32.72 -31.90 43.11
C ASP A 502 31.93 -30.69 42.56
N PRO A 503 30.97 -30.89 41.64
CA PRO A 503 30.04 -29.85 41.20
C PRO A 503 29.13 -29.32 42.31
N ALA A 504 28.69 -30.14 43.27
CA ALA A 504 27.75 -29.72 44.31
C ALA A 504 28.40 -28.73 45.29
N ALA A 505 29.62 -29.01 45.74
CA ALA A 505 30.44 -28.06 46.50
C ALA A 505 30.77 -26.79 45.71
N ALA A 506 30.95 -26.89 44.38
CA ALA A 506 31.17 -25.72 43.52
C ALA A 506 29.95 -24.78 43.48
N ASP A 507 28.75 -25.33 43.27
CA ASP A 507 27.50 -24.57 43.28
C ASP A 507 27.21 -23.98 44.67
N GLN A 508 27.48 -24.70 45.77
CA GLN A 508 27.35 -24.16 47.13
C GLN A 508 28.30 -22.98 47.39
N GLN A 509 29.58 -23.08 46.97
CA GLN A 509 30.52 -21.96 47.07
C GLN A 509 30.10 -20.77 46.19
N PHE A 510 29.49 -21.02 45.03
CA PHE A 510 28.91 -19.97 44.19
C PHE A 510 27.75 -19.24 44.89
N VAL A 511 26.79 -19.95 45.52
CA VAL A 511 25.74 -19.33 46.35
C VAL A 511 26.34 -18.47 47.47
N SER A 512 27.35 -18.99 48.18
CA SER A 512 28.00 -18.25 49.26
C SER A 512 28.63 -16.94 48.75
N LYS A 513 29.38 -16.98 47.64
CA LYS A 513 30.05 -15.80 47.08
C LYS A 513 29.06 -14.81 46.42
N LEU A 514 27.95 -15.29 45.84
CA LEU A 514 26.88 -14.44 45.29
C LEU A 514 26.28 -13.48 46.34
N SER A 515 26.32 -13.82 47.63
CA SER A 515 25.84 -12.94 48.71
C SER A 515 26.53 -11.56 48.71
N ALA A 516 27.75 -11.44 48.18
CA ALA A 516 28.46 -10.16 48.04
C ALA A 516 27.78 -9.17 47.06
N LEU A 517 26.99 -9.67 46.11
CA LEU A 517 26.23 -8.84 45.15
C LEU A 517 24.96 -8.21 45.74
N SER A 518 24.57 -8.57 46.96
CA SER A 518 23.34 -8.08 47.63
C SER A 518 23.31 -6.58 47.90
N SER A 519 24.43 -5.89 47.69
CA SER A 519 24.55 -4.42 47.73
C SER A 519 24.01 -3.74 46.46
N ASN A 520 23.84 -4.47 45.35
CA ASN A 520 23.35 -3.94 44.08
C ASN A 520 21.79 -3.95 44.04
N PRO A 521 21.10 -2.82 43.78
CA PRO A 521 19.63 -2.75 43.73
C PRO A 521 18.96 -3.70 42.72
N ASN A 522 19.69 -4.12 41.68
CA ASN A 522 19.23 -5.03 40.63
C ASN A 522 19.52 -6.50 40.92
N PHE A 523 20.10 -6.85 42.07
CA PHE A 523 20.35 -8.23 42.50
C PHE A 523 19.52 -8.57 43.76
N GLN A 524 19.00 -9.80 43.86
CA GLN A 524 18.39 -10.32 45.08
C GLN A 524 18.72 -11.83 45.26
N PRO A 525 19.41 -12.24 46.33
CA PRO A 525 19.61 -13.66 46.64
C PRO A 525 18.30 -14.30 47.13
N ARG A 526 18.12 -15.59 46.84
CA ARG A 526 17.12 -16.49 47.45
C ARG A 526 17.79 -17.84 47.77
N GLN A 527 17.07 -18.73 48.45
CA GLN A 527 17.55 -20.10 48.65
C GLN A 527 17.46 -20.88 47.32
N GLY A 528 18.58 -21.50 46.89
CA GLY A 528 18.68 -22.27 45.64
C GLY A 528 18.62 -21.47 44.32
N GLN A 529 18.31 -20.17 44.38
CA GLN A 529 18.14 -19.30 43.22
C GLN A 529 18.65 -17.87 43.50
N PHE A 530 18.98 -17.11 42.46
CA PHE A 530 19.17 -15.65 42.56
C PHE A 530 18.32 -14.93 41.52
N ILE A 531 17.88 -13.71 41.85
CA ILE A 531 17.10 -12.85 40.97
C ILE A 531 17.96 -11.71 40.45
N ILE A 532 17.88 -11.46 39.13
CA ILE A 532 18.36 -10.24 38.50
C ILE A 532 17.16 -9.45 37.97
N LYS A 533 17.14 -8.14 38.23
CA LYS A 533 16.15 -7.19 37.72
C LYS A 533 16.63 -6.63 36.38
N HIS A 534 16.23 -7.30 35.31
CA HIS A 534 16.55 -6.94 33.93
C HIS A 534 15.64 -5.80 33.43
N TYR A 535 15.99 -5.17 32.30
CA TYR A 535 15.09 -4.19 31.66
C TYR A 535 13.70 -4.77 31.31
N ALA A 536 13.63 -6.09 31.13
CA ALA A 536 12.43 -6.86 30.83
C ALA A 536 11.54 -7.17 32.06
N GLY A 537 12.12 -7.20 33.26
CA GLY A 537 11.50 -7.69 34.49
C GLY A 537 12.45 -8.52 35.36
N ASP A 538 11.94 -8.99 36.50
CA ASP A 538 12.70 -9.77 37.48
C ASP A 538 12.76 -11.25 37.06
N VAL A 539 13.96 -11.81 36.89
CA VAL A 539 14.19 -13.21 36.49
C VAL A 539 14.93 -13.97 37.57
N GLY A 540 14.35 -15.08 38.04
CA GLY A 540 14.98 -16.02 38.97
C GLY A 540 15.71 -17.14 38.26
N TYR A 541 17.02 -17.25 38.51
CA TYR A 541 17.90 -18.28 37.96
C TYR A 541 18.22 -19.34 39.03
N ALA A 542 18.05 -20.61 38.68
CA ALA A 542 18.43 -21.73 39.53
C ALA A 542 19.95 -21.97 39.46
N VAL A 543 20.56 -22.16 40.63
CA VAL A 543 22.02 -22.36 40.76
C VAL A 543 22.44 -23.81 40.50
N ASP A 544 21.53 -24.76 40.77
CA ASP A 544 21.61 -26.19 40.45
C ASP A 544 22.20 -26.48 39.04
N GLY A 545 23.44 -26.97 39.00
CA GLY A 545 24.20 -27.32 37.80
C GLY A 545 24.87 -26.14 37.08
N MET A 546 24.88 -24.94 37.65
CA MET A 546 25.36 -23.73 36.96
C MET A 546 26.89 -23.68 36.82
N THR A 547 27.65 -24.16 37.81
CA THR A 547 29.13 -24.18 37.69
C THR A 547 29.61 -25.19 36.66
N ASP A 548 29.02 -26.38 36.59
CA ASP A 548 29.40 -27.42 35.63
C ASP A 548 29.14 -26.96 34.18
N LYS A 549 27.95 -26.41 33.91
CA LYS A 549 27.61 -25.81 32.62
C LYS A 549 28.57 -24.69 32.19
N ASN A 550 29.09 -23.91 33.15
CA ASN A 550 30.05 -22.85 32.85
C ASN A 550 31.46 -23.37 32.55
N LYS A 551 31.86 -24.55 33.05
CA LYS A 551 33.19 -25.12 32.79
C LYS A 551 33.40 -25.36 31.29
N ASP A 552 32.39 -25.88 30.56
CA ASP A 552 32.35 -26.05 29.08
C ASP A 552 33.69 -26.51 28.47
N GLN A 553 34.28 -27.54 29.09
CA GLN A 553 35.54 -28.17 28.74
C GLN A 553 35.31 -29.66 28.52
N LEU A 554 35.74 -30.17 27.36
CA LEU A 554 35.95 -31.60 27.16
C LEU A 554 37.10 -32.05 28.07
N LEU A 555 37.03 -33.29 28.57
CA LEU A 555 38.17 -33.88 29.28
C LEU A 555 39.36 -34.05 28.32
N LYS A 556 40.59 -33.91 28.85
CA LYS A 556 41.83 -34.21 28.08
C LYS A 556 41.74 -35.57 27.39
N ASP A 557 41.15 -36.54 28.08
CA ASP A 557 41.01 -37.94 27.64
C ASP A 557 40.18 -38.07 26.35
N LEU A 558 39.13 -37.26 26.19
CA LEU A 558 38.33 -37.21 24.97
C LEU A 558 39.08 -36.53 23.81
N LEU A 559 39.89 -35.51 24.10
CA LEU A 559 40.74 -34.85 23.10
C LEU A 559 41.91 -35.77 22.67
N ASN A 560 42.44 -36.57 23.59
CA ASN A 560 43.45 -37.59 23.30
C ASN A 560 42.87 -38.72 22.42
N LEU A 561 41.65 -39.19 22.72
CA LEU A 561 40.93 -40.16 21.87
C LEU A 561 40.75 -39.64 20.45
N ILE A 562 40.31 -38.39 20.30
CA ILE A 562 40.18 -37.73 18.98
C ILE A 562 41.55 -37.64 18.29
N GLY A 563 42.61 -37.29 19.03
CA GLY A 563 44.00 -37.27 18.56
C GLY A 563 44.54 -38.63 18.09
N GLN A 564 43.91 -39.74 18.48
CA GLN A 564 44.27 -41.11 18.05
C GLN A 564 43.46 -41.61 16.84
N SER A 565 42.49 -40.83 16.34
CA SER A 565 41.69 -41.19 15.17
C SER A 565 42.51 -41.19 13.87
N THR A 566 42.14 -42.03 12.90
CA THR A 566 42.62 -41.89 11.51
C THR A 566 41.74 -40.96 10.65
N ASN A 567 40.57 -40.55 11.16
CA ASN A 567 39.60 -39.76 10.44
C ASN A 567 40.04 -38.29 10.32
N GLN A 568 40.47 -37.88 9.13
CA GLN A 568 40.96 -36.52 8.86
C GLN A 568 39.89 -35.43 9.05
N PHE A 569 38.61 -35.74 8.84
CA PHE A 569 37.52 -34.82 9.11
C PHE A 569 37.34 -34.59 10.62
N LEU A 570 37.42 -35.63 11.45
CA LEU A 570 37.37 -35.50 12.90
C LEU A 570 38.54 -34.65 13.44
N HIS A 571 39.76 -34.81 12.92
CA HIS A 571 40.87 -33.89 13.23
C HIS A 571 40.58 -32.44 12.79
N THR A 572 39.95 -32.26 11.63
CA THR A 572 39.54 -30.94 11.12
C THR A 572 38.47 -30.28 12.00
N LEU A 573 37.60 -31.07 12.66
CA LEU A 573 36.66 -30.58 13.67
C LEU A 573 37.34 -30.24 15.02
N PHE A 574 38.52 -30.78 15.31
CA PHE A 574 39.24 -30.53 16.57
C PHE A 574 40.69 -30.05 16.34
N PRO A 575 40.91 -28.93 15.61
CA PRO A 575 42.23 -28.54 15.11
C PRO A 575 43.17 -27.93 16.17
N ALA A 576 42.75 -27.87 17.43
CA ALA A 576 43.56 -27.35 18.53
C ALA A 576 44.34 -28.50 19.19
N PRO A 577 45.68 -28.60 19.02
CA PRO A 577 46.46 -29.61 19.72
C PRO A 577 46.36 -29.40 21.23
N VAL A 578 46.40 -30.50 21.99
CA VAL A 578 46.37 -30.46 23.46
C VAL A 578 47.70 -29.86 23.96
N ASP A 579 47.71 -28.56 24.19
CA ASP A 579 48.86 -27.77 24.64
C ASP A 579 49.19 -28.07 26.12
N GLN A 580 49.90 -29.18 26.36
CA GLN A 580 50.07 -29.81 27.68
C GLN A 580 50.78 -28.90 28.71
N ASP A 581 51.67 -28.00 28.27
CA ASP A 581 52.47 -27.12 29.13
C ASP A 581 51.77 -25.79 29.49
N ASN A 582 50.64 -25.47 28.85
CA ASN A 582 50.08 -24.12 28.93
C ASN A 582 49.25 -23.88 30.20
N LYS A 583 49.91 -23.32 31.21
CA LYS A 583 49.35 -23.00 32.54
C LYS A 583 48.26 -21.91 32.54
N ARG A 584 47.86 -21.37 31.38
CA ARG A 584 46.71 -20.45 31.30
C ARG A 584 45.41 -21.26 31.38
N ARG A 585 44.51 -20.84 32.29
CA ARG A 585 43.16 -21.42 32.40
C ARG A 585 42.42 -21.25 31.07
N PRO A 586 41.82 -22.31 30.47
CA PRO A 586 40.99 -22.17 29.29
C PRO A 586 39.77 -21.27 29.57
N PRO A 587 39.26 -20.53 28.57
CA PRO A 587 38.09 -19.67 28.76
C PRO A 587 36.85 -20.52 29.07
N THR A 588 36.09 -20.11 30.09
CA THR A 588 34.79 -20.70 30.45
C THR A 588 33.72 -20.32 29.44
N ALA A 589 32.54 -20.95 29.51
CA ALA A 589 31.40 -20.52 28.68
C ALA A 589 31.07 -19.04 28.91
N GLY A 590 31.10 -18.56 30.15
CA GLY A 590 30.91 -17.14 30.48
C GLY A 590 31.92 -16.21 29.80
N ASP A 591 33.21 -16.56 29.78
CA ASP A 591 34.23 -15.76 29.07
C ASP A 591 34.06 -15.82 27.54
N LYS A 592 33.77 -17.00 26.96
CA LYS A 592 33.50 -17.16 25.52
C LYS A 592 32.30 -16.30 25.08
N ILE A 593 31.24 -16.31 25.88
CA ILE A 593 30.00 -15.57 25.61
C ILE A 593 30.20 -14.07 25.82
N LYS A 594 30.97 -13.65 26.84
CA LYS A 594 31.37 -12.25 27.00
C LYS A 594 32.18 -11.74 25.80
N ALA A 595 33.16 -12.51 25.31
CA ALA A 595 33.93 -12.13 24.12
C ALA A 595 33.01 -11.97 22.89
N SER A 596 32.29 -13.04 22.54
CA SER A 596 31.34 -13.08 21.41
C SER A 596 30.30 -11.95 21.43
N ALA A 597 29.74 -11.63 22.60
CA ALA A 597 28.79 -10.52 22.74
C ALA A 597 29.45 -9.16 22.47
N ASN A 598 30.69 -8.95 22.93
CA ASN A 598 31.42 -7.70 22.69
C ASN A 598 31.89 -7.57 21.22
N ASP A 599 32.24 -8.67 20.54
CA ASP A 599 32.59 -8.68 19.11
C ASP A 599 31.37 -8.36 18.23
N LEU A 600 30.20 -8.92 18.56
CA LEU A 600 28.92 -8.54 17.95
C LEU A 600 28.64 -7.05 18.17
N MET A 601 28.82 -6.53 19.39
CA MET A 601 28.62 -5.12 19.70
C MET A 601 29.59 -4.20 18.95
N ALA A 602 30.87 -4.56 18.85
CA ALA A 602 31.88 -3.83 18.07
C ALA A 602 31.58 -3.84 16.55
N THR A 603 30.83 -4.82 16.06
CA THR A 603 30.34 -4.90 14.68
C THR A 603 29.10 -4.04 14.48
N LEU A 604 28.11 -4.14 15.37
CA LEU A 604 26.87 -3.35 15.30
C LEU A 604 27.12 -1.84 15.46
N MET A 605 28.09 -1.43 16.29
CA MET A 605 28.49 -0.01 16.45
C MET A 605 29.08 0.64 15.18
N LYS A 606 29.47 -0.15 14.17
CA LYS A 606 29.96 0.35 12.87
C LYS A 606 28.84 0.55 11.84
N CYS A 607 27.59 0.27 12.22
CA CYS A 607 26.45 0.21 11.32
C CYS A 607 25.30 1.10 11.81
N SER A 608 24.50 1.61 10.87
CA SER A 608 23.26 2.35 11.16
C SER A 608 22.12 1.36 11.47
N PRO A 609 21.55 1.35 12.70
CA PRO A 609 20.67 0.27 13.12
C PRO A 609 19.18 0.53 12.84
N SER A 610 18.53 -0.46 12.23
CA SER A 610 17.08 -0.58 12.07
C SER A 610 16.56 -1.74 12.91
N TYR A 611 15.35 -1.63 13.47
CA TYR A 611 14.86 -2.59 14.46
C TYR A 611 13.49 -3.17 14.11
N ILE A 612 13.35 -4.49 14.26
CA ILE A 612 12.09 -5.21 14.14
C ILE A 612 11.79 -5.93 15.46
N ARG A 613 10.64 -5.64 16.04
CA ARG A 613 10.14 -6.25 17.28
C ARG A 613 8.93 -7.14 16.92
N THR A 614 9.15 -8.45 16.95
CA THR A 614 8.15 -9.47 16.61
C THR A 614 7.35 -9.91 17.84
N ILE A 615 6.06 -10.15 17.66
CA ILE A 615 5.09 -10.48 18.72
C ILE A 615 4.29 -11.73 18.32
N LYS A 616 4.13 -12.65 19.26
CA LYS A 616 3.29 -13.85 19.16
C LYS A 616 1.91 -13.56 19.79
N PRO A 617 0.79 -13.59 19.04
CA PRO A 617 -0.51 -13.19 19.59
C PRO A 617 -1.16 -14.23 20.52
N ASN A 618 -0.82 -15.51 20.41
CA ASN A 618 -1.35 -16.61 21.23
C ASN A 618 -0.39 -17.82 21.20
N GLU A 619 -0.50 -18.71 22.19
CA GLU A 619 0.29 -19.96 22.23
C GLU A 619 -0.28 -21.06 21.32
N ASN A 620 -1.59 -21.03 21.06
CA ASN A 620 -2.35 -22.06 20.34
C ASN A 620 -2.07 -22.11 18.83
N LYS A 621 -1.20 -21.23 18.31
CA LYS A 621 -0.89 -21.07 16.87
C LYS A 621 -2.14 -20.74 16.02
N SER A 622 -3.14 -20.10 16.64
CA SER A 622 -4.42 -19.75 16.03
C SER A 622 -4.32 -18.44 15.24
N ALA A 623 -4.85 -18.43 14.01
CA ALA A 623 -4.83 -17.26 13.12
C ALA A 623 -5.90 -16.19 13.43
N SER A 624 -6.73 -16.40 14.46
CA SER A 624 -7.80 -15.49 14.90
C SER A 624 -7.76 -15.13 16.39
N GLU A 625 -6.97 -15.83 17.20
CA GLU A 625 -6.89 -15.60 18.64
C GLU A 625 -5.86 -14.51 18.98
N TYR A 626 -6.20 -13.62 19.90
CA TYR A 626 -5.30 -12.61 20.45
C TYR A 626 -5.40 -12.61 21.97
N ASN A 627 -4.41 -13.21 22.64
CA ASN A 627 -4.30 -13.24 24.09
C ASN A 627 -3.74 -11.89 24.59
N THR A 628 -4.65 -11.04 25.07
CA THR A 628 -4.33 -9.71 25.57
C THR A 628 -3.25 -9.72 26.65
N ALA A 629 -3.20 -10.72 27.53
CA ALA A 629 -2.24 -10.79 28.63
C ALA A 629 -0.83 -11.16 28.15
N ASN A 630 -0.72 -12.20 27.31
CA ASN A 630 0.57 -12.61 26.74
C ASN A 630 1.17 -11.52 25.85
N VAL A 631 0.34 -10.80 25.08
CA VAL A 631 0.84 -9.66 24.29
C VAL A 631 1.16 -8.45 25.18
N LEU A 632 0.45 -8.21 26.29
CA LEU A 632 0.82 -7.16 27.25
C LEU A 632 2.19 -7.43 27.89
N HIS A 633 2.51 -8.70 28.17
CA HIS A 633 3.83 -9.12 28.64
C HIS A 633 4.92 -8.81 27.59
N GLN A 634 4.67 -9.17 26.33
CA GLN A 634 5.58 -8.87 25.22
C GLN A 634 5.77 -7.36 24.98
N VAL A 635 4.70 -6.57 25.02
CA VAL A 635 4.77 -5.09 24.89
C VAL A 635 5.67 -4.48 25.97
N LYS A 636 5.66 -5.04 27.19
CA LYS A 636 6.53 -4.62 28.29
C LYS A 636 7.98 -5.02 28.06
N TYR A 637 8.31 -6.31 27.89
CA TYR A 637 9.71 -6.73 27.80
C TYR A 637 10.40 -6.29 26.50
N LEU A 638 9.66 -6.06 25.40
CA LEU A 638 10.21 -5.46 24.17
C LEU A 638 10.47 -3.95 24.30
N GLY A 639 10.19 -3.35 25.46
CA GLY A 639 10.43 -1.93 25.75
C GLY A 639 9.56 -0.97 24.94
N LEU A 640 8.43 -1.42 24.37
CA LEU A 640 7.71 -0.65 23.36
C LEU A 640 7.16 0.68 23.89
N GLN A 641 6.74 0.73 25.16
CA GLN A 641 6.32 1.97 25.81
C GLN A 641 7.47 3.00 25.90
N GLU A 642 8.68 2.54 26.22
CA GLU A 642 9.84 3.43 26.33
C GLU A 642 10.34 3.88 24.95
N ASN A 643 10.28 2.99 23.94
CA ASN A 643 10.55 3.36 22.54
C ASN A 643 9.60 4.47 22.06
N VAL A 644 8.30 4.40 22.39
CA VAL A 644 7.31 5.44 22.09
C VAL A 644 7.59 6.72 22.89
N ARG A 645 7.91 6.62 24.18
CA ARG A 645 8.24 7.76 25.06
C ARG A 645 9.44 8.54 24.52
N ILE A 646 10.53 7.85 24.21
CA ILE A 646 11.76 8.45 23.66
C ILE A 646 11.46 9.18 22.35
N ARG A 647 10.86 8.49 21.37
CA ARG A 647 10.61 9.07 20.03
C ARG A 647 9.62 10.24 20.05
N ARG A 648 8.70 10.31 21.02
CA ARG A 648 7.76 11.43 21.16
C ARG A 648 8.31 12.61 21.98
N ALA A 649 9.32 12.39 22.81
CA ALA A 649 10.00 13.46 23.53
C ALA A 649 11.09 14.14 22.67
N GLY A 650 11.59 13.46 21.63
CA GLY A 650 12.35 14.05 20.52
C GLY A 650 11.45 14.71 19.46
N PHE A 651 12.02 14.94 18.27
CA PHE A 651 11.31 15.48 17.11
C PHE A 651 10.93 14.36 16.14
N ALA A 652 9.63 14.20 15.84
CA ALA A 652 9.11 13.11 15.01
C ALA A 652 9.57 13.15 13.53
N TYR A 653 9.99 14.31 13.02
CA TYR A 653 10.55 14.45 11.67
C TYR A 653 11.77 15.36 11.65
N ARG A 654 12.76 14.99 10.84
CA ARG A 654 13.99 15.77 10.60
C ARG A 654 14.42 15.62 9.14
N GLN A 655 14.63 16.72 8.43
CA GLN A 655 15.22 16.72 7.09
C GLN A 655 16.04 17.98 6.81
N THR A 656 17.05 17.85 5.95
CA THR A 656 17.80 18.99 5.40
C THR A 656 16.84 19.95 4.69
N PHE A 657 17.08 21.26 4.79
CA PHE A 657 16.18 22.28 4.23
C PHE A 657 15.90 22.10 2.73
N GLU A 658 16.90 21.65 1.97
CA GLU A 658 16.78 21.28 0.55
C GLU A 658 15.68 20.22 0.34
N LYS A 659 15.88 18.99 0.85
CA LYS A 659 14.90 17.89 0.80
C LYS A 659 13.53 18.26 1.40
N PHE A 660 13.47 19.16 2.38
CA PHE A 660 12.20 19.68 2.88
C PHE A 660 11.49 20.51 1.81
N VAL A 661 12.19 21.45 1.17
CA VAL A 661 11.66 22.32 0.12
C VAL A 661 11.30 21.49 -1.12
N GLU A 662 12.16 20.60 -1.60
CA GLU A 662 11.88 19.68 -2.73
C GLU A 662 10.62 18.84 -2.51
N ARG A 663 10.35 18.43 -1.26
CA ARG A 663 9.17 17.64 -0.93
C ARG A 663 7.89 18.48 -0.83
N PHE A 664 7.99 19.70 -0.28
CA PHE A 664 6.83 20.50 0.15
C PHE A 664 6.62 21.84 -0.58
N TYR A 665 7.41 22.20 -1.60
CA TYR A 665 7.24 23.44 -2.39
C TYR A 665 5.83 23.63 -2.98
N LEU A 666 5.15 22.52 -3.30
CA LEU A 666 3.76 22.49 -3.78
C LEU A 666 2.75 23.09 -2.79
N LEU A 667 3.12 23.25 -1.52
CA LEU A 667 2.24 23.77 -0.46
C LEU A 667 2.22 25.29 -0.37
N SER A 668 3.31 25.98 -0.75
CA SER A 668 3.36 27.44 -0.74
C SER A 668 3.23 28.02 -2.16
N PRO A 669 2.27 28.92 -2.41
CA PRO A 669 2.12 29.63 -3.70
C PRO A 669 3.30 30.55 -4.10
N LYS A 670 4.38 30.60 -3.30
CA LYS A 670 5.61 31.35 -3.60
C LYS A 670 6.78 30.42 -3.98
N THR A 671 6.76 29.16 -3.53
CA THR A 671 7.80 28.17 -3.85
C THR A 671 7.40 27.27 -5.03
N SER A 672 6.11 27.25 -5.41
CA SER A 672 5.60 26.58 -6.61
C SER A 672 4.70 27.47 -7.47
N TYR A 673 4.74 27.25 -8.79
CA TYR A 673 3.72 27.73 -9.72
C TYR A 673 3.35 26.61 -10.71
N ALA A 674 2.04 26.40 -10.94
CA ALA A 674 1.47 25.37 -11.82
C ALA A 674 1.83 23.89 -11.56
N GLY A 675 2.79 23.60 -10.67
CA GLY A 675 3.36 22.28 -10.39
C GLY A 675 4.90 22.30 -10.41
N ASP A 676 5.47 23.32 -11.04
CA ASP A 676 6.91 23.54 -11.17
C ASP A 676 7.49 24.23 -9.92
N TYR A 677 8.78 23.98 -9.66
CA TYR A 677 9.54 24.61 -8.58
C TYR A 677 10.00 26.01 -9.02
N THR A 678 9.70 27.03 -8.21
CA THR A 678 9.94 28.44 -8.58
C THR A 678 10.59 29.26 -7.45
N TRP A 679 11.18 28.61 -6.44
CA TRP A 679 11.87 29.33 -5.37
C TRP A 679 13.30 29.69 -5.80
N THR A 680 13.68 30.95 -5.59
CA THR A 680 15.00 31.50 -5.93
C THR A 680 15.76 32.02 -4.71
N GLY A 681 15.27 31.73 -3.49
CA GLY A 681 15.95 32.05 -2.24
C GLY A 681 16.70 30.82 -1.69
N ASP A 682 17.35 30.99 -0.55
CA ASP A 682 17.94 29.88 0.19
C ASP A 682 16.89 28.88 0.66
N TYR A 683 17.29 27.62 0.85
CA TYR A 683 16.37 26.56 1.28
C TYR A 683 15.79 26.80 2.69
N LEU A 684 16.53 27.44 3.60
CA LEU A 684 16.08 27.72 4.97
C LEU A 684 14.94 28.74 4.98
N SER A 685 15.02 29.81 4.20
CA SER A 685 13.92 30.77 4.03
C SER A 685 12.76 30.16 3.23
N GLY A 686 13.05 29.28 2.26
CA GLY A 686 12.05 28.46 1.57
C GLY A 686 11.24 27.58 2.54
N THR A 687 11.92 26.85 3.44
CA THR A 687 11.27 26.04 4.49
C THR A 687 10.41 26.92 5.42
N LYS A 688 10.94 28.06 5.89
CA LYS A 688 10.16 29.01 6.72
C LYS A 688 8.93 29.52 5.99
N GLN A 689 9.03 29.79 4.69
CA GLN A 689 7.92 30.29 3.87
C GLN A 689 6.86 29.22 3.60
N ILE A 690 7.25 27.95 3.42
CA ILE A 690 6.33 26.81 3.34
C ILE A 690 5.56 26.65 4.66
N LEU A 691 6.27 26.49 5.79
CA LEU A 691 5.67 26.28 7.12
C LEU A 691 4.67 27.39 7.48
N LYS A 692 5.04 28.64 7.17
CA LYS A 692 4.19 29.84 7.35
C LYS A 692 2.93 29.82 6.49
N ASP A 693 3.03 29.50 5.19
CA ASP A 693 1.85 29.45 4.31
C ASP A 693 0.94 28.26 4.65
N THR A 694 1.50 27.15 5.16
CA THR A 694 0.72 26.02 5.69
C THR A 694 0.08 26.28 7.06
N SER A 695 0.32 27.46 7.66
CA SER A 695 -0.25 27.88 8.95
C SER A 695 0.09 26.94 10.13
N ILE A 696 1.30 26.39 10.15
CA ILE A 696 1.77 25.51 11.24
C ILE A 696 2.23 26.37 12.44
N PRO A 697 1.87 26.02 13.69
CA PRO A 697 2.31 26.74 14.88
C PRO A 697 3.84 26.67 15.09
N VAL A 698 4.42 27.70 15.71
CA VAL A 698 5.88 27.81 15.88
C VAL A 698 6.40 26.83 16.93
N GLU A 699 5.56 26.46 17.89
CA GLU A 699 5.81 25.45 18.92
C GLU A 699 5.87 24.00 18.38
N GLU A 700 5.45 23.78 17.13
CA GLU A 700 5.42 22.47 16.45
C GLU A 700 6.62 22.23 15.52
N TYR A 701 7.50 23.21 15.31
CA TYR A 701 8.73 23.02 14.56
C TYR A 701 9.92 23.79 15.14
N GLN A 702 11.13 23.31 14.90
CA GLN A 702 12.36 24.06 15.13
C GLN A 702 13.24 24.04 13.89
N MET A 703 14.03 25.10 13.73
CA MET A 703 14.99 25.25 12.63
C MET A 703 16.38 25.10 13.21
N GLY A 704 17.11 24.06 12.79
CA GLY A 704 18.51 23.87 13.13
C GLY A 704 19.46 24.67 12.24
N VAL A 705 20.71 24.23 12.20
CA VAL A 705 21.76 24.81 11.33
C VAL A 705 21.62 24.36 9.89
N THR A 706 21.25 23.10 9.64
CA THR A 706 21.08 22.52 8.30
C THR A 706 19.72 21.82 8.09
N LYS A 707 18.99 21.51 9.16
CA LYS A 707 17.75 20.72 9.13
C LYS A 707 16.55 21.42 9.74
N ALA A 708 15.37 21.15 9.19
CA ALA A 708 14.10 21.46 9.80
C ALA A 708 13.59 20.26 10.60
N PHE A 709 13.15 20.52 11.82
CA PHE A 709 12.64 19.54 12.76
C PHE A 709 11.14 19.81 13.01
N ILE A 710 10.29 18.79 12.86
CA ILE A 710 8.87 18.86 13.27
C ILE A 710 8.70 18.02 14.53
N LYS A 711 8.00 18.57 15.51
CA LYS A 711 7.80 18.01 16.83
C LYS A 711 6.75 16.89 16.82
N THR A 712 5.49 17.21 16.51
CA THR A 712 4.42 16.20 16.39
C THR A 712 4.40 15.51 15.02
N PRO A 713 4.21 14.18 14.96
CA PRO A 713 3.99 13.49 13.70
C PRO A 713 2.65 13.90 13.06
N GLU A 714 1.63 14.28 13.83
CA GLU A 714 0.36 14.84 13.33
C GLU A 714 0.59 16.03 12.38
N THR A 715 1.56 16.90 12.68
CA THR A 715 1.92 18.06 11.86
C THR A 715 2.58 17.64 10.53
N LEU A 716 3.38 16.58 10.53
CA LEU A 716 3.92 15.97 9.30
C LEU A 716 2.80 15.37 8.43
N PHE A 717 1.87 14.62 9.02
CA PHE A 717 0.73 14.06 8.28
C PHE A 717 -0.21 15.15 7.76
N ALA A 718 -0.31 16.30 8.43
CA ALA A 718 -1.02 17.47 7.90
C ALA A 718 -0.34 18.01 6.63
N LEU A 719 0.98 18.19 6.61
CA LEU A 719 1.75 18.62 5.42
C LEU A 719 1.53 17.67 4.23
N GLU A 720 1.70 16.36 4.44
CA GLU A 720 1.49 15.36 3.39
C GLU A 720 0.03 15.32 2.92
N THR A 721 -0.93 15.46 3.83
CA THR A 721 -2.37 15.53 3.47
C THR A 721 -2.71 16.78 2.65
N MET A 722 -2.03 17.91 2.87
CA MET A 722 -2.17 19.09 2.01
C MET A 722 -1.54 18.85 0.63
N ARG A 723 -0.44 18.09 0.55
CA ARG A 723 0.29 17.75 -0.69
C ARG A 723 -0.50 16.77 -1.57
N ASP A 724 -1.04 15.70 -0.98
CA ASP A 724 -2.05 14.80 -1.58
C ASP A 724 -3.22 15.60 -2.17
N ARG A 725 -3.75 16.54 -1.38
CA ARG A 725 -4.91 17.37 -1.74
C ARG A 725 -4.61 18.34 -2.89
N TYR A 726 -3.37 18.82 -3.03
CA TYR A 726 -2.95 19.61 -4.19
C TYR A 726 -3.09 18.79 -5.48
N TRP A 727 -2.47 17.60 -5.53
CA TRP A 727 -2.50 16.71 -6.70
C TRP A 727 -3.91 16.26 -7.04
N HIS A 728 -4.72 15.90 -6.03
CA HIS A 728 -6.12 15.54 -6.22
C HIS A 728 -6.93 16.69 -6.86
N ASN A 729 -6.69 17.94 -6.44
CA ASN A 729 -7.33 19.11 -7.04
C ASN A 729 -6.87 19.36 -8.50
N MET A 730 -5.60 19.12 -8.84
CA MET A 730 -5.14 19.22 -10.23
C MET A 730 -5.72 18.11 -11.11
N ALA A 731 -5.77 16.88 -10.62
CA ALA A 731 -6.44 15.77 -11.30
C ALA A 731 -7.91 16.08 -11.58
N ILE A 732 -8.65 16.66 -10.62
CA ILE A 732 -10.03 17.11 -10.83
C ILE A 732 -10.13 18.18 -11.93
N ARG A 733 -9.20 19.14 -12.00
CA ARG A 733 -9.17 20.16 -13.07
C ARG A 733 -8.98 19.51 -14.45
N ILE A 734 -8.00 18.61 -14.60
CA ILE A 734 -7.72 17.89 -15.85
C ILE A 734 -8.93 17.04 -16.25
N GLN A 735 -9.46 16.22 -15.33
CA GLN A 735 -10.65 15.42 -15.59
C GLN A 735 -11.87 16.26 -15.97
N ARG A 736 -12.05 17.45 -15.38
CA ARG A 736 -13.14 18.38 -15.72
C ARG A 736 -12.98 18.96 -17.13
N ALA A 737 -11.76 19.32 -17.53
CA ALA A 737 -11.44 19.74 -18.89
C ALA A 737 -11.72 18.61 -19.89
N TRP A 738 -11.24 17.39 -19.62
CA TRP A 738 -11.45 16.21 -20.46
C TRP A 738 -12.93 15.83 -20.61
N ARG A 739 -13.70 15.78 -19.50
CA ARG A 739 -15.16 15.55 -19.53
C ARG A 739 -15.89 16.62 -20.34
N ASN A 740 -15.44 17.88 -20.29
CA ASN A 740 -16.02 18.96 -21.10
C ASN A 740 -15.65 18.85 -22.59
N TYR A 741 -14.42 18.46 -22.92
CA TYR A 741 -14.00 18.16 -24.29
C TYR A 741 -14.82 16.99 -24.89
N LEU A 742 -14.98 15.88 -24.17
CA LEU A 742 -15.81 14.76 -24.59
C LEU A 742 -17.27 15.18 -24.80
N ARG A 743 -17.83 15.98 -23.89
CA ARG A 743 -19.19 16.56 -24.03
C ARG A 743 -19.30 17.42 -25.30
N TYR A 744 -18.32 18.26 -25.58
CA TYR A 744 -18.31 19.11 -26.78
C TYR A 744 -18.18 18.28 -28.06
N ARG A 745 -17.31 17.27 -28.09
CA ARG A 745 -17.14 16.32 -29.20
C ARG A 745 -18.45 15.58 -29.52
N ILE A 746 -19.14 15.11 -28.48
CA ILE A 746 -20.47 14.47 -28.60
C ILE A 746 -21.52 15.47 -29.09
N GLU A 747 -21.52 16.72 -28.61
CA GLU A 747 -22.46 17.74 -29.07
C GLU A 747 -22.27 18.08 -30.56
N CYS A 748 -21.02 18.19 -31.02
CA CYS A 748 -20.71 18.38 -32.45
C CYS A 748 -21.18 17.19 -33.31
N ALA A 749 -20.94 15.96 -32.87
CA ALA A 749 -21.45 14.77 -33.56
C ALA A 749 -22.99 14.77 -33.64
N ILE A 750 -23.70 15.11 -32.55
CA ILE A 750 -25.16 15.23 -32.53
C ILE A 750 -25.66 16.35 -33.46
N ARG A 751 -24.95 17.48 -33.55
CA ARG A 751 -25.28 18.56 -34.50
C ARG A 751 -25.18 18.09 -35.95
N ILE A 752 -24.11 17.38 -36.32
CA ILE A 752 -23.92 16.80 -37.66
C ILE A 752 -25.01 15.76 -37.96
N GLN A 753 -25.26 14.82 -37.05
CA GLN A 753 -26.33 13.81 -37.21
C GLN A 753 -27.72 14.44 -37.34
N ARG A 754 -28.03 15.51 -36.60
CA ARG A 754 -29.30 16.27 -36.72
C ARG A 754 -29.42 17.01 -38.04
N PHE A 755 -28.32 17.50 -38.60
CA PHE A 755 -28.31 18.09 -39.94
C PHE A 755 -28.58 17.02 -41.00
N TRP A 756 -27.80 15.93 -41.01
CA TRP A 756 -27.93 14.85 -42.00
C TRP A 756 -29.33 14.20 -41.98
N ARG A 757 -29.86 13.90 -40.78
CA ARG A 757 -31.25 13.41 -40.61
C ARG A 757 -32.32 14.41 -41.05
N ARG A 758 -32.05 15.72 -41.04
CA ARG A 758 -32.98 16.74 -41.56
C ARG A 758 -32.97 16.78 -43.09
N VAL A 759 -31.83 16.57 -43.72
CA VAL A 759 -31.69 16.57 -45.19
C VAL A 759 -32.28 15.29 -45.78
N ASN A 760 -31.92 14.12 -45.26
CA ASN A 760 -32.29 12.83 -45.86
C ASN A 760 -33.48 12.12 -45.19
N GLY A 761 -33.74 12.37 -43.90
CA GLY A 761 -34.73 11.62 -43.11
C GLY A 761 -36.19 12.00 -43.38
N GLY A 762 -36.68 11.76 -44.60
CA GLY A 762 -38.10 11.89 -44.93
C GLY A 762 -38.49 12.06 -46.41
N THR A 763 -37.56 11.97 -47.36
CA THR A 763 -37.87 11.99 -48.80
C THR A 763 -38.72 10.79 -49.21
N GLU A 764 -38.36 9.58 -48.78
CA GLU A 764 -39.07 8.33 -49.04
C GLU A 764 -40.55 8.40 -48.61
N PHE A 765 -40.81 8.80 -47.37
CA PHE A 765 -42.17 8.97 -46.83
C PHE A 765 -43.00 10.09 -47.50
N ILE A 766 -42.35 10.97 -48.27
CA ILE A 766 -42.99 12.01 -49.10
C ILE A 766 -43.26 11.46 -50.50
N GLN A 767 -42.31 10.74 -51.11
CA GLN A 767 -42.51 10.04 -52.38
C GLN A 767 -43.66 9.02 -52.30
N LEU A 768 -43.70 8.22 -51.23
CA LEU A 768 -44.75 7.25 -50.97
C LEU A 768 -46.13 7.91 -50.79
N ARG A 769 -46.18 9.06 -50.12
CA ARG A 769 -47.39 9.90 -50.02
C ARG A 769 -47.88 10.35 -51.40
N ASP A 770 -46.97 10.92 -52.19
CA ASP A 770 -47.29 11.49 -53.50
C ASP A 770 -47.63 10.41 -54.54
N GLN A 771 -47.10 9.18 -54.38
CA GLN A 771 -47.59 7.98 -55.09
C GLN A 771 -49.03 7.66 -54.68
N GLY A 772 -49.32 7.60 -53.37
CA GLY A 772 -50.65 7.26 -52.86
C GLY A 772 -51.74 8.27 -53.20
N HIS A 773 -51.40 9.56 -53.32
CA HIS A 773 -52.36 10.56 -53.78
C HIS A 773 -52.85 10.29 -55.20
N LYS A 774 -51.97 9.85 -56.10
CA LYS A 774 -52.30 9.49 -57.49
C LYS A 774 -53.28 8.31 -57.59
N ILE A 775 -53.23 7.34 -56.67
CA ILE A 775 -54.09 6.14 -56.70
C ILE A 775 -55.59 6.49 -56.70
N LEU A 776 -55.98 7.54 -55.98
CA LEU A 776 -57.37 8.00 -55.85
C LEU A 776 -57.65 9.32 -56.60
N GLN A 777 -56.66 9.88 -57.29
CA GLN A 777 -56.80 11.17 -57.99
C GLN A 777 -57.78 11.05 -59.16
N GLY A 778 -58.68 12.02 -59.28
CA GLY A 778 -59.76 12.02 -60.27
C GLY A 778 -60.92 11.05 -59.97
N LYS A 779 -60.77 10.11 -59.03
CA LYS A 779 -61.74 9.01 -58.81
C LYS A 779 -62.56 9.09 -57.52
N LYS A 780 -62.01 9.60 -56.41
CA LYS A 780 -62.70 9.73 -55.11
C LYS A 780 -62.48 11.11 -54.50
N GLU A 781 -63.52 11.71 -53.92
CA GLU A 781 -63.42 12.98 -53.17
C GLU A 781 -62.41 12.86 -52.02
N ARG A 782 -61.70 13.95 -51.73
CA ARG A 782 -60.58 13.92 -50.77
C ARG A 782 -60.98 14.59 -49.45
N ARG A 783 -60.65 13.95 -48.32
CA ARG A 783 -60.70 14.60 -47.00
C ARG A 783 -59.56 15.61 -46.89
N ARG A 784 -59.79 16.81 -46.32
CA ARG A 784 -58.74 17.83 -46.07
C ARG A 784 -57.50 17.26 -45.39
N PHE A 785 -57.70 16.34 -44.43
CA PHE A 785 -56.64 15.64 -43.71
C PHE A 785 -55.75 14.72 -44.60
N SER A 786 -56.26 14.25 -45.74
CA SER A 786 -55.47 13.47 -46.70
C SER A 786 -54.48 14.34 -47.48
N LEU A 787 -54.79 15.62 -47.73
CA LEU A 787 -54.04 16.51 -48.63
C LEU A 787 -53.03 17.42 -47.92
N LEU A 788 -52.82 17.23 -46.61
CA LEU A 788 -51.92 18.02 -45.77
C LEU A 788 -50.45 17.84 -46.20
N GLY A 789 -49.82 18.91 -46.69
CA GLY A 789 -48.45 18.86 -47.22
C GLY A 789 -47.36 18.50 -46.21
N TYR A 790 -47.61 18.64 -44.91
CA TYR A 790 -46.69 18.16 -43.86
C TYR A 790 -46.89 16.70 -43.49
N ARG A 791 -47.96 16.04 -43.95
CA ARG A 791 -48.14 14.59 -43.75
C ARG A 791 -47.02 13.85 -44.50
N ARG A 792 -46.57 12.78 -43.86
CA ARG A 792 -45.67 11.76 -44.37
C ARG A 792 -46.38 10.43 -44.21
N PHE A 793 -46.27 9.53 -45.18
CA PHE A 793 -46.77 8.17 -45.02
C PHE A 793 -45.72 7.39 -44.22
N MET A 794 -46.06 6.99 -42.99
CA MET A 794 -45.13 6.37 -42.04
C MET A 794 -45.33 4.86 -41.90
N GLY A 795 -46.45 4.32 -42.41
CA GLY A 795 -46.75 2.90 -42.29
C GLY A 795 -47.18 2.50 -40.88
N ASP A 796 -46.23 2.05 -40.05
CA ASP A 796 -46.49 1.41 -38.75
C ASP A 796 -46.78 2.42 -37.62
N TYR A 797 -47.96 3.05 -37.62
CA TYR A 797 -48.33 4.05 -36.61
C TYR A 797 -48.56 3.49 -35.20
N MET A 798 -48.79 2.17 -35.06
CA MET A 798 -48.88 1.51 -33.74
C MET A 798 -47.52 0.98 -33.24
N GLY A 799 -46.47 1.03 -34.07
CA GLY A 799 -45.11 0.64 -33.68
C GLY A 799 -44.94 -0.86 -33.42
N ILE A 800 -45.65 -1.72 -34.16
CA ILE A 800 -45.67 -3.18 -34.02
C ILE A 800 -44.33 -3.82 -34.45
N GLN A 801 -43.50 -3.09 -35.19
CA GLN A 801 -42.13 -3.48 -35.52
C GLN A 801 -41.09 -2.98 -34.48
N ASN A 802 -41.47 -2.09 -33.56
CA ASN A 802 -40.54 -1.48 -32.59
C ASN A 802 -40.46 -2.28 -31.27
N LYS A 803 -39.24 -2.50 -30.78
CA LYS A 803 -38.98 -3.14 -29.47
C LYS A 803 -39.16 -2.15 -28.31
N GLY A 804 -39.68 -2.62 -27.18
CA GLY A 804 -39.87 -1.85 -25.95
C GLY A 804 -41.09 -0.91 -25.96
N GLY A 805 -42.08 -1.16 -26.82
CA GLY A 805 -43.29 -0.34 -26.96
C GLY A 805 -44.59 -1.16 -26.97
N PRO A 806 -45.76 -0.52 -26.83
CA PRO A 806 -47.06 -1.22 -26.77
C PRO A 806 -47.40 -1.98 -28.07
N GLY A 807 -46.79 -1.62 -29.20
CA GLY A 807 -46.88 -2.39 -30.44
C GLY A 807 -46.25 -3.79 -30.35
N GLU A 808 -45.23 -3.99 -29.52
CA GLU A 808 -44.60 -5.30 -29.31
C GLU A 808 -45.56 -6.27 -28.60
N ILE A 809 -46.39 -5.77 -27.67
CA ILE A 809 -47.45 -6.56 -27.01
C ILE A 809 -48.47 -7.04 -28.04
N ILE A 810 -48.88 -6.17 -28.97
CA ILE A 810 -49.78 -6.54 -30.07
C ILE A 810 -49.11 -7.59 -30.97
N ARG A 811 -47.82 -7.42 -31.30
CA ARG A 811 -47.05 -8.36 -32.13
C ARG A 811 -47.02 -9.76 -31.52
N GLN A 812 -46.70 -9.84 -30.23
CA GLN A 812 -46.62 -11.10 -29.49
C GLN A 812 -48.00 -11.76 -29.39
N ALA A 813 -49.04 -11.00 -29.01
CA ALA A 813 -50.38 -11.55 -28.80
C ALA A 813 -51.05 -12.12 -30.07
N ILE A 814 -50.63 -11.69 -31.27
CA ILE A 814 -51.10 -12.25 -32.55
C ILE A 814 -50.08 -13.17 -33.24
N ASN A 815 -49.01 -13.57 -32.53
CA ASN A 815 -47.96 -14.48 -32.99
C ASN A 815 -47.30 -14.07 -34.33
N LEU A 816 -47.05 -12.76 -34.54
CA LEU A 816 -46.43 -12.26 -35.77
C LEU A 816 -44.97 -12.71 -35.91
N SER A 817 -44.72 -13.59 -36.89
CA SER A 817 -43.41 -14.20 -37.14
C SER A 817 -42.27 -13.18 -37.32
N SER A 818 -41.04 -13.58 -37.04
CA SER A 818 -39.83 -12.76 -37.30
C SER A 818 -39.64 -12.45 -38.79
N SER A 819 -40.16 -13.30 -39.68
CA SER A 819 -40.12 -13.14 -41.14
C SER A 819 -41.08 -12.08 -41.68
N GLU A 820 -42.05 -11.64 -40.88
CA GLU A 820 -43.05 -10.67 -41.30
C GLU A 820 -42.70 -9.25 -40.86
N GLN A 821 -42.58 -8.36 -41.85
CA GLN A 821 -42.40 -6.94 -41.59
C GLN A 821 -43.75 -6.23 -41.68
N VAL A 822 -44.09 -5.47 -40.65
CA VAL A 822 -45.28 -4.62 -40.64
C VAL A 822 -45.02 -3.41 -41.54
N LEU A 823 -45.74 -3.35 -42.65
CA LEU A 823 -45.62 -2.28 -43.65
C LEU A 823 -46.55 -1.12 -43.33
N PHE A 824 -47.72 -1.40 -42.75
CA PHE A 824 -48.66 -0.40 -42.28
C PHE A 824 -49.43 -0.90 -41.04
N SER A 825 -49.69 -0.02 -40.07
CA SER A 825 -50.59 -0.32 -38.95
C SER A 825 -51.34 0.93 -38.49
N CYS A 826 -52.62 0.79 -38.15
CA CYS A 826 -53.41 1.88 -37.57
C CYS A 826 -54.62 1.37 -36.77
N ARG A 827 -55.24 2.27 -36.00
CA ARG A 827 -56.62 2.06 -35.52
C ARG A 827 -57.60 2.19 -36.68
N ALA A 828 -58.60 1.34 -36.71
CA ALA A 828 -59.66 1.29 -37.70
C ALA A 828 -60.98 0.89 -37.02
N GLU A 829 -62.07 0.90 -37.77
CA GLU A 829 -63.31 0.24 -37.35
C GLU A 829 -63.72 -0.82 -38.39
N THR A 830 -64.50 -1.81 -37.99
CA THR A 830 -65.08 -2.80 -38.90
C THR A 830 -66.57 -2.94 -38.59
N LEU A 831 -67.41 -3.01 -39.62
CA LEU A 831 -68.84 -3.14 -39.45
C LEU A 831 -69.20 -4.58 -39.02
N VAL A 832 -69.55 -4.74 -37.75
CA VAL A 832 -69.93 -6.05 -37.19
C VAL A 832 -71.44 -6.23 -37.27
N SER A 833 -71.87 -7.36 -37.85
CA SER A 833 -73.28 -7.78 -37.85
C SER A 833 -73.51 -8.74 -36.68
N LYS A 834 -74.52 -8.46 -35.84
CA LYS A 834 -74.90 -9.31 -34.71
C LYS A 834 -76.29 -9.89 -34.96
N LEU A 835 -76.49 -11.17 -34.63
CA LEU A 835 -77.77 -11.85 -34.85
C LEU A 835 -78.90 -11.07 -34.13
N GLY A 836 -80.00 -10.82 -34.83
CA GLY A 836 -81.14 -10.06 -34.28
C GLY A 836 -80.90 -8.57 -34.01
N ARG A 837 -79.77 -7.97 -34.43
CA ARG A 837 -79.47 -6.53 -34.20
C ARG A 837 -78.96 -5.83 -35.46
N SER A 838 -79.12 -4.51 -35.52
CA SER A 838 -78.54 -3.68 -36.57
C SER A 838 -77.01 -3.76 -36.54
N SER A 839 -76.37 -3.79 -37.72
CA SER A 839 -74.92 -3.85 -37.83
C SER A 839 -74.31 -2.53 -37.36
N LYS A 840 -73.25 -2.58 -36.54
CA LYS A 840 -72.63 -1.39 -35.93
C LYS A 840 -71.11 -1.42 -36.14
N PRO A 841 -70.44 -0.27 -36.35
CA PRO A 841 -68.98 -0.21 -36.32
C PRO A 841 -68.45 -0.62 -34.96
N GLU A 842 -67.39 -1.44 -34.94
CA GLU A 842 -66.60 -1.72 -33.76
C GLU A 842 -65.11 -1.44 -34.01
N ALA A 843 -64.40 -0.94 -33.00
CA ALA A 843 -62.98 -0.66 -33.09
C ALA A 843 -62.14 -1.93 -33.33
N ARG A 844 -61.13 -1.80 -34.20
CA ARG A 844 -60.13 -2.82 -34.55
C ARG A 844 -58.77 -2.15 -34.77
N ILE A 845 -57.71 -2.95 -34.80
CA ILE A 845 -56.39 -2.53 -35.30
C ILE A 845 -56.20 -3.20 -36.66
N LEU A 846 -56.03 -2.39 -37.70
CA LEU A 846 -55.72 -2.83 -39.05
C LEU A 846 -54.20 -2.88 -39.20
N ILE A 847 -53.68 -4.05 -39.57
CA ILE A 847 -52.25 -4.28 -39.79
C ILE A 847 -52.07 -4.88 -41.18
N LEU A 848 -51.07 -4.41 -41.91
CA LEU A 848 -50.62 -4.98 -43.19
C LEU A 848 -49.16 -5.39 -43.03
N THR A 849 -48.87 -6.68 -43.18
CA THR A 849 -47.50 -7.20 -43.32
C THR A 849 -47.11 -7.31 -44.79
N ASN A 850 -45.90 -7.78 -45.05
CA ASN A 850 -45.47 -8.24 -46.38
C ASN A 850 -46.17 -9.54 -46.85
N LYS A 851 -47.05 -10.17 -46.05
CA LYS A 851 -47.77 -11.41 -46.40
C LYS A 851 -49.29 -11.31 -46.27
N SER A 852 -49.79 -10.64 -45.23
CA SER A 852 -51.19 -10.70 -44.81
C SER A 852 -51.73 -9.36 -44.27
N VAL A 853 -53.04 -9.17 -44.38
CA VAL A 853 -53.81 -8.14 -43.67
C VAL A 853 -54.44 -8.78 -42.43
N TYR A 854 -54.17 -8.21 -41.25
CA TYR A 854 -54.78 -8.62 -39.99
C TYR A 854 -55.80 -7.57 -39.53
N LEU A 855 -56.95 -8.06 -39.05
CA LEU A 855 -57.90 -7.28 -38.25
C LEU A 855 -57.83 -7.81 -36.82
N VAL A 856 -57.25 -7.02 -35.92
CA VAL A 856 -57.02 -7.40 -34.51
C VAL A 856 -58.07 -6.73 -33.64
N LYS A 857 -58.66 -7.48 -32.70
CA LYS A 857 -59.58 -6.96 -31.69
C LYS A 857 -58.98 -7.03 -30.29
N GLN A 858 -59.51 -6.18 -29.41
CA GLN A 858 -59.21 -6.17 -27.99
C GLN A 858 -60.51 -6.53 -27.27
N VAL A 859 -60.50 -7.58 -26.46
CA VAL A 859 -61.68 -8.11 -25.76
C VAL A 859 -61.35 -8.17 -24.27
N LEU A 860 -62.28 -7.70 -23.43
CA LEU A 860 -62.13 -7.79 -21.99
C LEU A 860 -62.68 -9.15 -21.51
N VAL A 861 -61.79 -10.01 -21.00
CA VAL A 861 -62.10 -11.36 -20.51
C VAL A 861 -61.63 -11.44 -19.06
N GLN A 862 -62.53 -11.79 -18.14
CA GLN A 862 -62.24 -11.88 -16.70
C GLN A 862 -61.54 -10.62 -16.12
N GLY A 863 -61.91 -9.43 -16.60
CA GLY A 863 -61.33 -8.15 -16.18
C GLY A 863 -60.01 -7.76 -16.89
N GLN A 864 -59.39 -8.67 -17.64
CA GLN A 864 -58.13 -8.41 -18.37
C GLN A 864 -58.39 -8.16 -19.87
N VAL A 865 -57.59 -7.30 -20.49
CA VAL A 865 -57.68 -7.03 -21.93
C VAL A 865 -56.85 -8.05 -22.71
N GLN A 866 -57.54 -9.00 -23.34
CA GLN A 866 -56.93 -9.92 -24.30
C GLN A 866 -56.89 -9.29 -25.70
N ILE A 867 -55.75 -9.41 -26.38
CA ILE A 867 -55.55 -8.95 -27.76
C ILE A 867 -55.51 -10.19 -28.64
N LEU A 868 -56.33 -10.24 -29.69
CA LEU A 868 -56.37 -11.39 -30.59
C LEU A 868 -56.72 -10.99 -32.03
N ALA A 869 -56.12 -11.69 -33.00
CA ALA A 869 -56.49 -11.56 -34.41
C ALA A 869 -57.93 -12.08 -34.59
N GLU A 870 -58.84 -11.22 -35.05
CA GLU A 870 -60.18 -11.63 -35.44
C GLU A 870 -60.17 -12.23 -36.85
N ARG A 871 -59.33 -11.69 -37.74
CA ARG A 871 -59.13 -12.17 -39.12
C ARG A 871 -57.70 -11.99 -39.58
N THR A 872 -57.23 -12.94 -40.38
CA THR A 872 -55.96 -12.90 -41.10
C THR A 872 -56.23 -13.24 -42.57
N ILE A 873 -56.01 -12.28 -43.46
CA ILE A 873 -56.29 -12.37 -44.90
C ILE A 873 -54.96 -12.32 -45.64
N ALA A 874 -54.53 -13.43 -46.24
CA ALA A 874 -53.34 -13.44 -47.10
C ALA A 874 -53.51 -12.47 -48.28
N ILE A 875 -52.48 -11.71 -48.63
CA ILE A 875 -52.58 -10.66 -49.66
C ILE A 875 -53.01 -11.22 -51.02
N GLY A 876 -52.50 -12.40 -51.40
CA GLY A 876 -52.91 -13.10 -52.63
C GLY A 876 -54.35 -13.62 -52.64
N ALA A 877 -55.07 -13.60 -51.51
CA ALA A 877 -56.49 -13.93 -51.44
C ALA A 877 -57.42 -12.71 -51.62
N ILE A 878 -56.87 -11.48 -51.63
CA ILE A 878 -57.64 -10.25 -51.85
C ILE A 878 -57.89 -10.10 -53.35
N LYS A 879 -59.12 -10.37 -53.78
CA LYS A 879 -59.55 -10.26 -55.18
C LYS A 879 -59.76 -8.81 -55.59
N TYR A 880 -60.33 -7.99 -54.71
CA TYR A 880 -60.56 -6.56 -54.94
C TYR A 880 -60.67 -5.75 -53.65
N ILE A 881 -60.61 -4.42 -53.76
CA ILE A 881 -61.09 -3.47 -52.75
C ILE A 881 -62.18 -2.62 -53.42
N SER A 882 -63.34 -2.47 -52.76
CA SER A 882 -64.38 -1.53 -53.19
C SER A 882 -64.45 -0.34 -52.23
N CYS A 883 -64.63 0.87 -52.73
CA CYS A 883 -64.88 2.07 -51.93
C CYS A 883 -65.74 3.07 -52.72
N SER A 884 -66.39 4.02 -52.04
CA SER A 884 -67.29 4.95 -52.74
C SER A 884 -66.54 6.06 -53.50
N THR A 885 -67.20 6.85 -54.35
CA THR A 885 -66.66 8.08 -54.96
C THR A 885 -66.60 9.28 -54.00
N LEU A 886 -67.27 9.21 -52.84
CA LEU A 886 -67.36 10.30 -51.86
C LEU A 886 -66.18 10.32 -50.87
N LYS A 887 -66.13 11.29 -49.95
CA LYS A 887 -64.97 11.47 -49.05
C LYS A 887 -64.77 10.37 -48.00
N ASP A 888 -65.79 9.53 -47.80
CA ASP A 888 -65.92 8.53 -46.74
C ASP A 888 -64.67 7.69 -46.54
N ASP A 889 -64.35 7.36 -45.29
CA ASP A 889 -63.20 6.52 -44.92
C ASP A 889 -63.48 5.01 -45.01
N TRP A 890 -64.60 4.62 -45.62
CA TRP A 890 -65.07 3.25 -45.75
C TRP A 890 -64.57 2.55 -47.02
N PHE A 891 -64.26 1.25 -46.89
CA PHE A 891 -63.95 0.35 -47.99
C PHE A 891 -64.22 -1.12 -47.59
N SER A 892 -64.38 -2.01 -48.57
CA SER A 892 -64.40 -3.46 -48.36
C SER A 892 -63.08 -4.10 -48.77
N ILE A 893 -62.72 -5.22 -48.14
CA ILE A 893 -61.66 -6.11 -48.64
C ILE A 893 -62.36 -7.33 -49.24
N GLY A 894 -62.52 -7.35 -50.56
CA GLY A 894 -63.18 -8.41 -51.30
C GLY A 894 -62.31 -9.66 -51.40
N VAL A 895 -62.56 -10.64 -50.54
CA VAL A 895 -61.95 -11.98 -50.58
C VAL A 895 -62.91 -12.95 -51.26
N GLY A 896 -64.22 -12.82 -50.99
CA GLY A 896 -65.22 -13.78 -51.44
C GLY A 896 -64.90 -15.19 -50.95
N SER A 897 -64.76 -15.34 -49.63
CA SER A 897 -64.56 -16.62 -48.97
C SER A 897 -65.86 -17.43 -48.95
N PRO A 898 -65.81 -18.76 -49.11
CA PRO A 898 -66.98 -19.63 -48.94
C PRO A 898 -67.38 -19.80 -47.46
N GLN A 899 -66.51 -19.44 -46.51
CA GLN A 899 -66.74 -19.57 -45.06
C GLN A 899 -67.01 -18.23 -44.37
N GLU A 900 -66.51 -17.11 -44.92
CA GLU A 900 -66.55 -15.79 -44.27
C GLU A 900 -67.09 -14.66 -45.16
N ALA A 901 -67.88 -13.76 -44.57
CA ALA A 901 -68.28 -12.50 -45.18
C ALA A 901 -67.09 -11.52 -45.33
N ASP A 902 -67.04 -10.70 -46.37
CA ASP A 902 -65.97 -9.71 -46.56
C ASP A 902 -66.01 -8.62 -45.45
N PRO A 903 -64.87 -8.21 -44.87
CA PRO A 903 -64.87 -7.12 -43.90
C PRO A 903 -65.08 -5.76 -44.58
N LEU A 904 -66.05 -5.00 -44.07
CA LEU A 904 -66.24 -3.58 -44.39
C LEU A 904 -65.56 -2.74 -43.31
N VAL A 905 -64.51 -2.01 -43.69
CA VAL A 905 -63.55 -1.34 -42.80
C VAL A 905 -63.63 0.19 -42.97
N CYS A 906 -63.58 0.92 -41.86
CA CYS A 906 -63.40 2.37 -41.83
C CYS A 906 -61.97 2.72 -41.41
N CYS A 907 -61.24 3.50 -42.21
CA CYS A 907 -59.86 3.90 -41.92
C CYS A 907 -59.54 5.32 -42.42
N ILE A 908 -59.24 6.23 -41.48
CA ILE A 908 -58.80 7.62 -41.75
C ILE A 908 -57.52 7.69 -42.61
N LEU A 909 -56.75 6.61 -42.64
CA LEU A 909 -55.52 6.50 -43.40
C LEU A 909 -55.68 5.63 -44.67
N LYS A 910 -56.90 5.33 -45.14
CA LYS A 910 -57.20 4.46 -46.29
C LYS A 910 -56.31 4.66 -47.53
N THR A 911 -55.97 5.91 -47.88
CA THR A 911 -55.09 6.22 -49.02
C THR A 911 -53.70 5.59 -48.87
N GLU A 912 -53.16 5.62 -47.65
CA GLU A 912 -51.85 5.07 -47.29
C GLU A 912 -51.90 3.54 -47.24
N PHE A 913 -52.93 2.96 -46.63
CA PHE A 913 -53.19 1.53 -46.67
C PHE A 913 -53.26 0.99 -48.11
N PHE A 914 -54.03 1.64 -49.01
CA PHE A 914 -54.08 1.26 -50.44
C PHE A 914 -52.73 1.38 -51.14
N THR A 915 -51.86 2.31 -50.70
CA THR A 915 -50.52 2.50 -51.29
C THR A 915 -49.58 1.36 -50.87
N HIS A 916 -49.51 1.06 -49.57
CA HIS A 916 -48.72 -0.06 -49.09
C HIS A 916 -49.24 -1.39 -49.64
N LEU A 917 -50.56 -1.61 -49.67
CA LEU A 917 -51.13 -2.85 -50.22
C LEU A 917 -50.83 -3.00 -51.72
N ARG A 918 -51.02 -1.95 -52.53
CA ARG A 918 -50.70 -1.98 -53.95
C ARG A 918 -49.22 -2.22 -54.20
N ASN A 919 -48.33 -1.61 -53.42
CA ASN A 919 -46.88 -1.84 -53.54
C ASN A 919 -46.48 -3.27 -53.14
N THR A 920 -47.11 -3.83 -52.09
CA THR A 920 -46.86 -5.20 -51.64
C THR A 920 -47.35 -6.22 -52.67
N ASN A 921 -48.54 -6.00 -53.24
CA ASN A 921 -49.08 -6.83 -54.33
C ASN A 921 -48.54 -6.43 -55.71
N ARG A 922 -47.25 -6.07 -55.79
CA ARG A 922 -46.45 -5.80 -57.00
C ARG A 922 -47.08 -4.83 -58.02
N GLY A 923 -47.90 -3.89 -57.57
CA GLY A 923 -48.58 -2.89 -58.41
C GLY A 923 -49.99 -3.27 -58.86
N SER A 924 -50.36 -4.55 -58.81
CA SER A 924 -51.70 -5.07 -59.11
C SER A 924 -52.62 -4.95 -57.90
N LEU A 925 -53.66 -4.12 -58.01
CA LEU A 925 -54.75 -4.03 -57.03
C LEU A 925 -56.02 -3.61 -57.79
N ASP A 926 -57.02 -4.51 -57.86
CA ASP A 926 -58.36 -4.15 -58.32
C ASP A 926 -59.00 -3.23 -57.28
N LEU A 927 -59.01 -1.93 -57.57
CA LEU A 927 -59.56 -0.88 -56.71
C LEU A 927 -60.80 -0.29 -57.39
N ARG A 928 -61.95 -0.82 -57.01
CA ARG A 928 -63.28 -0.44 -57.52
C ARG A 928 -63.74 0.82 -56.80
N ILE A 929 -64.11 1.84 -57.57
CA ILE A 929 -64.54 3.14 -57.05
C ILE A 929 -65.85 3.50 -57.74
N GLY A 930 -66.95 3.51 -56.97
CA GLY A 930 -68.32 3.68 -57.50
C GLY A 930 -69.24 4.43 -56.54
N PRO A 931 -70.53 4.62 -56.86
CA PRO A 931 -71.49 5.29 -55.96
C PRO A 931 -71.87 4.45 -54.73
N THR A 932 -71.55 3.15 -54.73
CA THR A 932 -71.81 2.18 -53.67
C THR A 932 -70.53 1.39 -53.36
N ILE A 933 -70.50 0.70 -52.22
CA ILE A 933 -69.39 -0.19 -51.81
C ILE A 933 -69.85 -1.65 -51.92
N GLU A 934 -69.19 -2.44 -52.77
CA GLU A 934 -69.47 -3.85 -53.03
C GLU A 934 -68.79 -4.76 -51.99
N TYR A 935 -69.52 -5.70 -51.37
CA TYR A 935 -68.94 -6.67 -50.43
C TYR A 935 -69.84 -7.90 -50.25
N ASN A 936 -69.27 -9.06 -49.94
CA ASN A 936 -70.04 -10.25 -49.57
C ASN A 936 -70.53 -10.15 -48.12
N LYS A 937 -71.80 -9.76 -47.91
CA LYS A 937 -72.40 -9.56 -46.57
C LYS A 937 -72.64 -10.87 -45.81
N LYS A 938 -72.77 -11.98 -46.54
CA LYS A 938 -72.67 -13.37 -46.05
C LYS A 938 -71.70 -14.11 -46.98
N PRO A 939 -71.11 -15.25 -46.58
CA PRO A 939 -70.29 -16.05 -47.49
C PRO A 939 -71.03 -16.33 -48.80
N GLY A 940 -70.36 -16.10 -49.94
CA GLY A 940 -70.92 -16.21 -51.28
C GLY A 940 -72.05 -15.23 -51.68
N LYS A 941 -72.59 -14.39 -50.77
CA LYS A 941 -73.70 -13.47 -51.08
C LYS A 941 -73.26 -12.01 -51.09
N GLN A 942 -73.04 -11.49 -52.30
CA GLN A 942 -72.79 -10.08 -52.55
C GLN A 942 -73.93 -9.17 -52.06
N ALA A 943 -73.55 -7.97 -51.65
CA ALA A 943 -74.41 -6.86 -51.28
C ALA A 943 -73.69 -5.54 -51.59
N GLN A 944 -74.44 -4.44 -51.60
CA GLN A 944 -73.89 -3.09 -51.73
C GLN A 944 -74.28 -2.23 -50.52
N VAL A 945 -73.37 -1.36 -50.11
CA VAL A 945 -73.64 -0.27 -49.13
C VAL A 945 -73.72 1.04 -49.91
N LYS A 946 -74.84 1.75 -49.79
CA LYS A 946 -74.99 3.07 -50.43
C LYS A 946 -74.22 4.12 -49.64
N VAL A 947 -73.54 5.04 -50.31
CA VAL A 947 -72.91 6.20 -49.64
C VAL A 947 -73.61 7.47 -50.14
N VAL A 948 -74.00 8.35 -49.21
CA VAL A 948 -74.83 9.52 -49.48
C VAL A 948 -74.17 10.77 -48.91
N LYS A 949 -74.19 11.86 -49.68
CA LYS A 949 -73.83 13.20 -49.21
C LYS A 949 -74.93 13.73 -48.30
N ASP A 950 -74.59 14.02 -47.05
CA ASP A 950 -75.53 14.53 -46.05
C ASP A 950 -74.87 15.67 -45.26
N ALA A 951 -75.47 16.86 -45.31
CA ALA A 951 -74.93 18.07 -44.74
C ALA A 951 -75.05 18.14 -43.21
N ASN A 952 -75.96 17.35 -42.62
CA ASN A 952 -76.21 17.33 -41.17
C ASN A 952 -75.31 16.33 -40.43
N VAL A 953 -74.46 15.58 -41.15
CA VAL A 953 -73.49 14.67 -40.55
C VAL A 953 -72.41 15.48 -39.82
N PRO A 954 -72.03 15.07 -38.60
CA PRO A 954 -70.85 15.60 -37.92
C PRO A 954 -69.53 15.42 -38.71
N ARG A 955 -68.42 15.71 -38.04
CA ARG A 955 -67.07 15.65 -38.63
C ARG A 955 -66.66 14.29 -39.22
N ASP A 956 -67.29 13.21 -38.76
CA ASP A 956 -66.96 11.82 -39.04
C ASP A 956 -68.17 11.05 -39.63
N ASP A 957 -67.92 9.96 -40.38
CA ASP A 957 -68.95 9.30 -41.20
C ASP A 957 -69.93 8.48 -40.35
N LEU A 958 -71.24 8.56 -40.63
CA LEU A 958 -72.29 7.84 -39.89
C LEU A 958 -72.88 6.68 -40.69
N TYR A 959 -72.78 5.46 -40.18
CA TYR A 959 -73.48 4.29 -40.74
C TYR A 959 -74.89 4.15 -40.13
N LYS A 960 -75.92 4.10 -40.97
CA LYS A 960 -77.32 3.86 -40.57
C LYS A 960 -78.03 2.98 -41.60
N SER A 961 -78.61 1.86 -41.15
CA SER A 961 -79.51 0.99 -41.94
C SER A 961 -79.04 0.62 -43.37
N GLY A 962 -77.74 0.34 -43.55
CA GLY A 962 -77.17 -0.03 -44.87
C GLY A 962 -76.76 1.15 -45.75
N THR A 963 -76.84 2.38 -45.24
CA THR A 963 -76.34 3.60 -45.86
C THR A 963 -75.23 4.22 -45.00
N ILE A 964 -74.17 4.72 -45.64
CA ILE A 964 -73.13 5.55 -45.02
C ILE A 964 -73.43 7.01 -45.39
N HIS A 965 -73.65 7.83 -44.38
CA HIS A 965 -73.84 9.27 -44.50
C HIS A 965 -72.47 9.97 -44.31
N THR A 966 -72.08 10.83 -45.24
CA THR A 966 -70.84 11.62 -45.15
C THR A 966 -71.07 13.04 -45.65
N GLY A 967 -70.49 14.04 -44.99
CA GLY A 967 -70.58 15.43 -45.45
C GLY A 967 -69.78 15.70 -46.73
N GLN A 968 -69.82 16.94 -47.24
CA GLN A 968 -69.06 17.35 -48.43
C GLN A 968 -67.54 17.15 -48.29
N GLY A 969 -66.88 16.73 -49.38
CA GLY A 969 -65.43 16.59 -49.50
C GLY A 969 -64.76 17.63 -50.41
N GLU A 970 -63.44 17.58 -50.50
CA GLU A 970 -62.69 18.28 -51.56
C GLU A 970 -62.84 17.53 -52.89
N PRO A 971 -62.85 18.21 -54.05
CA PRO A 971 -62.98 17.57 -55.36
C PRO A 971 -61.98 16.41 -55.62
N PRO A 972 -62.33 15.40 -56.45
CA PRO A 972 -61.42 14.29 -56.76
C PRO A 972 -60.10 14.73 -57.44
N SER A 973 -60.11 15.87 -58.12
CA SER A 973 -58.94 16.50 -58.75
C SER A 973 -57.97 17.15 -57.75
N SER A 974 -58.36 17.35 -56.48
CA SER A 974 -57.58 18.10 -55.50
C SER A 974 -56.26 17.40 -55.13
N VAL A 975 -55.15 18.09 -55.41
CA VAL A 975 -53.77 17.66 -55.13
C VAL A 975 -53.31 18.04 -53.71
N SER A 976 -52.27 17.38 -53.20
CA SER A 976 -51.69 17.72 -51.91
C SER A 976 -50.90 19.02 -51.95
N LYS A 977 -50.99 19.79 -50.87
CA LYS A 977 -50.21 21.03 -50.71
C LYS A 977 -48.72 20.68 -50.60
N LYS A 978 -47.82 21.52 -51.13
CA LYS A 978 -46.37 21.32 -50.97
C LYS A 978 -45.98 21.35 -49.48
N THR A 979 -45.00 20.55 -49.08
CA THR A 979 -44.50 20.53 -47.69
C THR A 979 -43.93 21.91 -47.32
N PRO A 980 -44.38 22.54 -46.21
CA PRO A 980 -43.86 23.85 -45.81
C PRO A 980 -42.35 23.80 -45.57
N LYS A 981 -41.60 24.68 -46.24
CA LYS A 981 -40.17 24.87 -45.93
C LYS A 981 -40.04 25.37 -44.49
N GLY A 982 -39.35 24.62 -43.64
CA GLY A 982 -39.12 25.03 -42.25
C GLY A 982 -38.38 26.37 -42.19
N ARG A 983 -38.83 27.30 -41.33
CA ARG A 983 -38.16 28.59 -41.12
C ARG A 983 -36.67 28.38 -40.87
N GLN A 984 -35.82 29.09 -41.62
CA GLN A 984 -34.40 29.18 -41.31
C GLN A 984 -34.23 29.90 -39.97
N ILE A 985 -34.06 29.13 -38.90
CA ILE A 985 -33.63 29.67 -37.61
C ILE A 985 -32.16 30.04 -37.77
N ALA A 986 -31.86 31.34 -37.79
CA ALA A 986 -30.50 31.85 -37.88
C ALA A 986 -29.60 31.19 -36.83
N ALA A 987 -28.43 30.71 -37.25
CA ALA A 987 -27.50 30.01 -36.37
C ALA A 987 -27.02 30.98 -35.27
N LYS A 988 -27.38 30.70 -34.02
CA LYS A 988 -26.87 31.48 -32.88
C LYS A 988 -25.34 31.28 -32.80
N PRO A 989 -24.54 32.36 -32.72
CA PRO A 989 -23.08 32.25 -32.69
C PRO A 989 -22.60 31.47 -31.46
N ILE A 990 -21.50 30.74 -31.63
CA ILE A 990 -21.01 29.68 -30.73
C ILE A 990 -20.53 30.20 -29.36
N THR A 991 -20.34 31.51 -29.21
CA THR A 991 -19.52 32.15 -28.16
C THR A 991 -20.28 32.73 -26.96
N LYS A 992 -21.48 32.22 -26.62
CA LYS A 992 -22.21 32.61 -25.39
C LYS A 992 -22.27 31.53 -24.29
N GLY A 993 -21.29 30.63 -24.25
CA GLY A 993 -20.90 29.94 -23.02
C GLY A 993 -19.93 30.80 -22.20
N LYS A 994 -20.08 30.83 -20.86
CA LYS A 994 -19.26 31.66 -19.93
C LYS A 994 -17.81 31.12 -19.77
N LEU A 995 -17.04 30.98 -20.85
CA LEU A 995 -15.71 30.32 -20.80
C LEU A 995 -14.63 30.87 -21.74
N LEU A 996 -14.84 32.04 -22.34
CA LEU A 996 -13.77 32.88 -22.88
C LEU A 996 -13.93 34.29 -22.32
N LYS A 997 -13.03 34.68 -21.42
CA LYS A 997 -12.87 36.07 -20.97
C LYS A 997 -12.05 36.78 -22.04
N ALA A 998 -12.62 37.79 -22.71
CA ALA A 998 -11.87 38.57 -23.69
C ALA A 998 -10.68 39.25 -22.99
N GLY A 999 -9.46 38.90 -23.39
CA GLY A 999 -8.26 39.21 -22.61
C GLY A 999 -6.97 38.64 -23.20
N GLY A 1000 -6.82 38.70 -24.52
CA GLY A 1000 -5.51 38.61 -25.17
C GLY A 1000 -4.95 40.03 -25.41
N PRO A 1001 -3.64 40.26 -25.31
CA PRO A 1001 -3.05 41.59 -25.53
C PRO A 1001 -3.20 42.00 -27.01
N GLY A 1002 -3.90 43.11 -27.27
CA GLY A 1002 -4.05 43.67 -28.63
C GLY A 1002 -5.47 44.13 -29.01
N GLY A 1003 -6.50 43.80 -28.24
CA GLY A 1003 -7.88 44.22 -28.53
C GLY A 1003 -8.18 45.68 -28.14
N ALA A 1004 -8.36 46.56 -29.14
CA ALA A 1004 -8.69 47.98 -28.93
C ALA A 1004 -10.13 48.22 -28.43
N ASN A 1005 -10.36 49.40 -27.82
CA ASN A 1005 -11.63 49.75 -27.19
C ASN A 1005 -12.78 50.02 -28.19
N GLY A 1006 -13.96 49.51 -27.88
CA GLY A 1006 -15.22 49.80 -28.60
C GLY A 1006 -16.43 49.78 -27.67
N ARG A 1007 -16.63 50.85 -26.87
CA ARG A 1007 -17.86 51.03 -26.07
C ARG A 1007 -18.98 51.53 -26.97
N LEU A 1008 -20.11 50.81 -27.00
CA LEU A 1008 -21.41 51.37 -27.38
C LEU A 1008 -22.45 50.99 -26.32
N ALA A 1009 -23.17 51.99 -25.82
CA ALA A 1009 -24.15 51.85 -24.76
C ALA A 1009 -25.51 51.36 -25.28
N SER A 1010 -26.32 50.76 -24.40
CA SER A 1010 -27.68 50.33 -24.71
C SER A 1010 -28.63 51.51 -24.90
N ARG A 1011 -29.21 51.66 -26.10
CA ARG A 1011 -30.33 52.58 -26.36
C ARG A 1011 -31.67 51.82 -26.28
N PRO A 1012 -32.73 52.36 -25.62
CA PRO A 1012 -34.02 51.68 -25.50
C PRO A 1012 -34.76 51.53 -26.84
N LYS A 1013 -35.74 50.60 -26.88
CA LYS A 1013 -36.70 50.48 -27.98
C LYS A 1013 -37.70 51.66 -27.96
N PRO A 1014 -38.02 52.29 -29.10
CA PRO A 1014 -39.22 53.11 -29.23
C PRO A 1014 -40.46 52.23 -29.49
N THR A 1015 -41.60 52.63 -28.93
CA THR A 1015 -42.94 52.23 -29.38
C THR A 1015 -43.48 53.26 -30.39
N PRO A 1016 -44.13 52.84 -31.49
CA PRO A 1016 -44.70 53.77 -32.46
C PRO A 1016 -46.13 54.21 -32.09
N LYS A 1017 -46.38 55.51 -31.98
CA LYS A 1017 -47.70 56.14 -32.15
C LYS A 1017 -47.56 57.51 -32.84
N ALA A 1018 -48.69 57.94 -33.42
CA ALA A 1018 -48.87 59.02 -34.39
C ALA A 1018 -48.09 60.33 -34.19
N MET A 1019 -47.74 60.96 -35.32
CA MET A 1019 -47.40 62.38 -35.43
C MET A 1019 -48.66 63.22 -35.70
N PRO A 1020 -48.76 64.41 -35.11
CA PRO A 1020 -49.32 65.59 -35.78
C PRO A 1020 -48.24 66.47 -36.42
N LEU A 1021 -48.67 67.44 -37.25
CA LEU A 1021 -47.82 68.43 -37.94
C LEU A 1021 -47.67 69.75 -37.11
N PRO A 1022 -46.74 70.66 -37.47
CA PRO A 1022 -46.24 71.69 -36.55
C PRO A 1022 -46.87 73.10 -36.69
N GLY A 1023 -46.84 73.83 -35.57
CA GLY A 1023 -46.79 75.30 -35.45
C GLY A 1023 -45.75 75.63 -34.35
N ALA A 1024 -44.88 76.64 -34.46
CA ALA A 1024 -45.16 78.08 -34.32
C ALA A 1024 -45.64 78.47 -32.89
N SER A 1025 -45.07 79.46 -32.19
CA SER A 1025 -43.88 80.31 -32.46
C SER A 1025 -43.54 81.22 -31.26
N ALA A 1026 -42.24 81.54 -31.07
CA ALA A 1026 -41.69 82.61 -30.20
C ALA A 1026 -41.95 82.54 -28.66
N GLY A 1027 -41.12 83.15 -27.79
CA GLY A 1027 -39.79 83.74 -28.02
C GLY A 1027 -39.24 84.58 -26.85
N GLN A 1028 -37.95 84.95 -26.94
CA GLN A 1028 -37.19 85.96 -26.15
C GLN A 1028 -36.87 85.66 -24.66
N GLY A 1029 -35.69 86.04 -24.12
CA GLY A 1029 -34.48 86.57 -24.78
C GLY A 1029 -33.36 87.12 -23.85
N ARG A 1030 -32.29 87.66 -24.47
CA ARG A 1030 -31.13 88.44 -23.92
C ARG A 1030 -30.04 87.68 -23.10
N PRO A 1031 -28.77 88.18 -23.03
CA PRO A 1031 -27.96 88.88 -24.06
C PRO A 1031 -26.46 88.44 -24.18
N VAL A 1032 -25.72 89.10 -25.11
CA VAL A 1032 -24.27 89.07 -25.53
C VAL A 1032 -23.21 89.28 -24.41
N PRO A 1033 -21.85 89.07 -24.56
CA PRO A 1033 -20.97 89.29 -25.75
C PRO A 1033 -19.78 88.29 -26.02
N GLN A 1034 -18.82 88.69 -26.89
CA GLN A 1034 -17.56 88.02 -27.38
C GLN A 1034 -16.27 88.66 -26.73
N PRO A 1035 -14.97 88.48 -27.16
CA PRO A 1035 -14.29 87.66 -28.21
C PRO A 1035 -12.96 86.92 -27.78
N ALA A 1036 -12.01 86.63 -28.71
CA ALA A 1036 -10.73 85.86 -28.57
C ALA A 1036 -9.47 86.75 -28.22
N PRO A 1037 -8.15 86.33 -28.18
CA PRO A 1037 -7.33 85.53 -29.16
C PRO A 1037 -6.20 84.57 -28.56
N VAL A 1038 -5.52 83.66 -29.31
CA VAL A 1038 -4.10 83.60 -29.91
C VAL A 1038 -2.91 83.64 -28.88
N VAL A 1039 -1.75 82.92 -28.95
CA VAL A 1039 -0.48 82.98 -29.79
C VAL A 1039 0.39 81.66 -29.75
N LYS A 1040 1.49 81.56 -30.55
CA LYS A 1040 2.56 80.49 -30.61
C LYS A 1040 3.91 81.01 -29.97
N PRO A 1041 5.20 80.65 -30.32
CA PRO A 1041 5.87 79.49 -30.99
C PRO A 1041 7.29 79.03 -30.41
N SER A 1042 7.91 77.96 -30.98
CA SER A 1042 9.40 77.75 -31.17
C SER A 1042 10.32 77.48 -29.92
N ASN A 1043 11.62 77.08 -29.94
CA ASN A 1043 12.59 76.61 -30.98
C ASN A 1043 13.82 75.82 -30.38
N ASN A 1044 14.74 75.34 -31.25
CA ASN A 1044 16.15 74.81 -31.16
C ASN A 1044 17.04 75.02 -29.89
N GLY A 1045 18.19 74.32 -29.67
CA GLY A 1045 18.94 73.23 -30.38
C GLY A 1045 20.46 73.17 -30.03
N PHE A 1046 21.25 72.23 -30.64
CA PHE A 1046 22.76 72.10 -30.62
C PHE A 1046 23.42 71.76 -29.24
N VAL A 1047 24.66 71.27 -28.96
CA VAL A 1047 25.96 70.77 -29.55
C VAL A 1047 26.92 70.47 -28.35
N ALA A 1048 28.05 69.70 -28.31
CA ALA A 1048 28.59 68.53 -29.03
C ALA A 1048 29.86 67.92 -28.31
N GLN A 1049 30.43 66.83 -28.87
CA GLN A 1049 31.85 66.35 -28.88
C GLN A 1049 32.63 65.72 -27.67
N SER A 1050 33.08 64.45 -27.90
CA SER A 1050 34.38 63.81 -27.51
C SER A 1050 34.68 63.45 -26.02
N ARG A 1051 35.69 62.65 -25.62
CA ARG A 1051 36.71 61.77 -26.31
C ARG A 1051 36.43 60.25 -26.03
N VAL A 1052 37.21 59.16 -26.21
CA VAL A 1052 38.66 58.73 -26.26
C VAL A 1052 39.40 58.83 -24.89
N GLU A 1053 40.11 57.85 -24.30
CA GLU A 1053 40.97 56.73 -24.79
C GLU A 1053 40.92 55.38 -23.97
N SER A 1054 41.86 54.46 -24.29
CA SER A 1054 42.15 53.08 -23.80
C SER A 1054 42.62 52.97 -22.32
N ASN A 1055 42.89 51.80 -21.68
CA ASN A 1055 43.67 50.64 -22.16
C ASN A 1055 43.64 49.32 -21.31
N SER A 1056 44.19 48.26 -21.93
CA SER A 1056 44.76 46.96 -21.48
C SER A 1056 44.75 46.48 -19.99
N SER A 1057 44.18 45.30 -19.81
CA SER A 1057 44.65 44.12 -19.04
C SER A 1057 45.86 44.19 -18.07
N ALA A 1058 45.66 43.73 -16.82
CA ALA A 1058 46.34 42.56 -16.20
C ALA A 1058 45.76 42.28 -14.80
N VAL A 1059 45.71 41.02 -14.35
CA VAL A 1059 45.24 40.63 -12.99
C VAL A 1059 46.25 39.70 -12.32
N ARG A 1060 46.60 39.99 -11.06
CA ARG A 1060 47.37 39.10 -10.17
C ARG A 1060 46.78 39.14 -8.75
N ALA A 1061 47.03 38.09 -7.96
CA ALA A 1061 46.24 37.75 -6.77
C ALA A 1061 46.41 38.70 -5.56
N PRO A 1062 45.37 38.87 -4.72
CA PRO A 1062 45.43 39.62 -3.46
C PRO A 1062 45.99 38.77 -2.29
N PRO A 1063 46.76 39.36 -1.36
CA PRO A 1063 47.18 38.73 -0.09
C PRO A 1063 46.24 39.20 1.07
N PRO A 1064 46.58 39.18 2.39
CA PRO A 1064 45.73 38.53 3.39
C PRO A 1064 44.85 39.50 4.22
N PRO A 1065 43.87 38.99 5.00
CA PRO A 1065 42.95 39.81 5.79
C PRO A 1065 43.55 40.40 7.08
N PRO A 1066 43.07 41.57 7.55
CA PRO A 1066 43.44 42.17 8.84
C PRO A 1066 42.79 41.48 10.06
N PRO A 1067 43.34 41.67 11.28
CA PRO A 1067 42.92 40.96 12.50
C PRO A 1067 41.55 41.41 13.07
N PRO A 1068 40.91 40.58 13.92
CA PRO A 1068 39.54 40.80 14.41
C PRO A 1068 39.41 41.93 15.44
N ALA A 1069 38.26 42.61 15.42
CA ALA A 1069 37.86 43.55 16.47
C ALA A 1069 37.39 42.83 17.74
N ALA A 1070 37.59 43.46 18.90
CA ALA A 1070 37.26 42.88 20.21
C ALA A 1070 35.74 42.72 20.43
N PRO A 1071 35.31 41.70 21.21
CA PRO A 1071 33.89 41.45 21.46
C PRO A 1071 33.25 42.55 22.36
N PRO A 1072 32.00 42.97 22.09
CA PRO A 1072 31.28 43.88 22.98
C PRO A 1072 30.93 43.18 24.31
N ALA A 1073 31.03 43.93 25.42
CA ALA A 1073 30.91 43.39 26.77
C ALA A 1073 29.52 42.82 27.10
N VAL A 1074 29.50 41.78 27.95
CA VAL A 1074 28.29 41.14 28.47
C VAL A 1074 27.47 42.15 29.29
N ARG A 1075 26.23 42.41 28.87
CA ARG A 1075 25.28 43.20 29.65
C ARG A 1075 24.68 42.33 30.76
N GLY A 1076 25.07 42.59 32.00
CA GLY A 1076 24.44 41.95 33.17
C GLY A 1076 22.95 42.26 33.25
N SER A 1077 22.14 41.25 33.54
CA SER A 1077 20.70 41.35 33.78
C SER A 1077 20.39 42.25 34.99
N THR A 1078 19.53 43.26 34.80
CA THR A 1078 19.11 44.22 35.85
C THR A 1078 17.92 43.72 36.65
N TYR A 1079 17.97 43.92 37.97
CA TYR A 1079 16.96 43.49 38.94
C TYR A 1079 16.44 44.71 39.70
N LYS A 1080 15.19 44.64 40.15
CA LYS A 1080 14.50 45.67 40.92
C LYS A 1080 14.17 45.15 42.31
N ALA A 1081 14.46 45.93 43.34
CA ALA A 1081 14.05 45.64 44.70
C ALA A 1081 12.52 45.74 44.84
N VAL A 1082 11.86 44.64 45.21
CA VAL A 1082 10.40 44.57 45.46
C VAL A 1082 10.08 45.01 46.89
N TYR A 1083 11.05 44.85 47.80
CA TYR A 1083 11.00 45.23 49.20
C TYR A 1083 12.27 45.95 49.60
N GLU A 1084 12.20 46.80 50.63
CA GLU A 1084 13.38 47.41 51.23
C GLU A 1084 14.10 46.38 52.13
N PHE A 1085 15.43 46.34 52.03
CA PHE A 1085 16.31 45.56 52.89
C PHE A 1085 17.45 46.47 53.35
N ASN A 1086 17.66 46.55 54.65
CA ASN A 1086 18.76 47.31 55.25
C ASN A 1086 19.78 46.32 55.82
N GLY A 1087 20.98 46.29 55.25
CA GLY A 1087 22.04 45.37 55.63
C GLY A 1087 22.55 45.64 57.04
N GLN A 1088 22.77 44.58 57.80
CA GLN A 1088 23.21 44.63 59.21
C GLN A 1088 24.68 44.22 59.37
N SER A 1089 25.22 43.45 58.42
CA SER A 1089 26.63 43.02 58.41
C SER A 1089 27.48 43.79 57.39
N ALA A 1090 28.78 43.93 57.65
CA ALA A 1090 29.73 44.69 56.82
C ALA A 1090 29.99 44.17 55.38
N GLY A 1091 29.27 43.13 54.93
CA GLY A 1091 29.26 42.64 53.55
C GLY A 1091 27.88 42.64 52.89
N GLU A 1092 26.83 43.09 53.58
CA GLU A 1092 25.47 43.18 53.06
C GLU A 1092 25.24 44.55 52.40
N MET A 1093 24.44 44.59 51.34
CA MET A 1093 24.08 45.84 50.67
C MET A 1093 22.63 46.23 51.00
N SER A 1094 22.45 47.40 51.61
CA SER A 1094 21.11 47.98 51.74
C SER A 1094 20.55 48.35 50.37
N ILE A 1095 19.31 47.96 50.11
CA ILE A 1095 18.55 48.26 48.88
C ILE A 1095 17.19 48.83 49.25
N LYS A 1096 16.82 49.97 48.66
CA LYS A 1096 15.51 50.58 48.89
C LYS A 1096 14.46 49.94 48.00
N LYS A 1097 13.21 49.94 48.44
CA LYS A 1097 12.11 49.49 47.59
C LYS A 1097 12.10 50.28 46.27
N ASP A 1098 11.85 49.55 45.18
CA ASP A 1098 11.86 50.01 43.79
C ASP A 1098 13.24 50.40 43.21
N GLU A 1099 14.34 50.29 43.97
CA GLU A 1099 15.73 50.51 43.50
C GLU A 1099 16.17 49.46 42.46
N VAL A 1100 17.01 49.86 41.51
CA VAL A 1100 17.50 48.98 40.42
C VAL A 1100 18.98 48.67 40.59
N ILE A 1101 19.30 47.37 40.64
CA ILE A 1101 20.63 46.83 40.90
C ILE A 1101 21.05 45.84 39.79
N ILE A 1102 22.34 45.52 39.74
CA ILE A 1102 22.93 44.55 38.81
C ILE A 1102 23.47 43.39 39.65
N ILE A 1103 23.11 42.15 39.29
CA ILE A 1103 23.56 40.95 39.99
C ILE A 1103 24.80 40.40 39.31
N GLU A 1104 25.88 40.23 40.07
CA GLU A 1104 27.19 39.78 39.58
C GLU A 1104 27.44 38.30 39.88
N LYS A 1105 26.96 37.80 41.03
CA LYS A 1105 27.07 36.38 41.42
C LYS A 1105 25.77 35.92 42.08
N LYS A 1106 25.30 34.74 41.69
CA LYS A 1106 24.15 34.07 42.33
C LYS A 1106 24.61 32.83 43.06
N GLU A 1107 24.28 32.71 44.35
CA GLU A 1107 24.54 31.50 45.14
C GLU A 1107 23.24 30.76 45.49
N ALA A 1108 23.37 29.45 45.74
CA ALA A 1108 22.23 28.56 46.01
C ALA A 1108 21.70 28.66 47.46
N ASN A 1109 22.39 29.39 48.33
CA ASN A 1109 22.00 29.72 49.71
C ASN A 1109 20.93 30.82 49.81
N GLY A 1110 20.47 31.36 48.68
CA GLY A 1110 19.45 32.43 48.63
C GLY A 1110 20.01 33.85 48.70
N TRP A 1111 21.32 34.05 48.83
CA TRP A 1111 21.98 35.36 48.81
C TRP A 1111 22.71 35.58 47.49
N TRP A 1112 22.50 36.73 46.85
CA TRP A 1112 23.16 37.09 45.58
C TRP A 1112 24.02 38.33 45.78
N LEU A 1113 25.20 38.35 45.15
CA LEU A 1113 26.09 39.51 45.17
C LEU A 1113 25.60 40.51 44.14
N ALA A 1114 25.24 41.70 44.62
CA ALA A 1114 24.71 42.80 43.82
C ALA A 1114 25.61 44.02 43.88
N ARG A 1115 25.46 44.91 42.91
CA ARG A 1115 25.92 46.29 42.97
C ARG A 1115 24.88 47.25 42.43
N ASN A 1116 24.94 48.51 42.85
CA ASN A 1116 24.09 49.56 42.27
C ASN A 1116 24.49 49.85 40.79
N GLN A 1117 23.59 50.50 40.04
CA GLN A 1117 23.87 50.90 38.66
C GLN A 1117 25.07 51.86 38.54
N ALA A 1118 25.35 52.66 39.57
CA ALA A 1118 26.48 53.59 39.61
C ALA A 1118 27.86 52.90 39.78
N GLY A 1119 27.90 51.63 40.22
CA GLY A 1119 29.14 50.91 40.53
C GLY A 1119 29.85 51.39 41.81
N THR A 1120 29.18 52.19 42.65
CA THR A 1120 29.78 52.82 43.84
C THR A 1120 29.57 52.03 45.14
N ALA A 1121 28.68 51.04 45.13
CA ALA A 1121 28.45 50.13 46.26
C ALA A 1121 28.09 48.73 45.77
N SER A 1122 28.61 47.72 46.46
CA SER A 1122 28.45 46.29 46.15
C SER A 1122 28.41 45.46 47.43
N GLY A 1123 27.53 44.46 47.50
CA GLY A 1123 27.38 43.58 48.64
C GLY A 1123 26.27 42.55 48.45
N TRP A 1124 26.07 41.71 49.46
CA TRP A 1124 25.08 40.63 49.40
C TRP A 1124 23.66 41.14 49.67
N VAL A 1125 22.71 40.65 48.87
CA VAL A 1125 21.27 40.91 49.03
C VAL A 1125 20.47 39.61 49.01
N PRO A 1126 19.35 39.50 49.75
CA PRO A 1126 18.48 38.33 49.68
C PRO A 1126 17.79 38.24 48.30
N SER A 1127 17.92 37.10 47.62
CA SER A 1127 17.31 36.87 46.31
C SER A 1127 15.77 36.96 46.30
N ALA A 1128 15.13 36.75 47.45
CA ALA A 1128 13.68 36.88 47.62
C ALA A 1128 13.18 38.34 47.60
N TYR A 1129 14.08 39.33 47.72
CA TYR A 1129 13.73 40.75 47.80
C TYR A 1129 13.79 41.46 46.43
N ILE A 1130 14.18 40.75 45.37
CA ILE A 1130 14.54 41.32 44.06
C ILE A 1130 13.93 40.56 42.88
N GLU A 1131 13.40 41.28 41.89
CA GLU A 1131 12.75 40.73 40.69
C GLU A 1131 13.43 41.21 39.40
N GLU A 1132 13.48 40.37 38.36
CA GLU A 1132 14.18 40.68 37.11
C GLU A 1132 13.39 41.65 36.20
N ILE A 1133 14.01 42.77 35.80
CA ILE A 1133 13.39 43.72 34.87
C ILE A 1133 13.49 43.18 33.44
N LYS A 1134 12.47 42.46 33.01
CA LYS A 1134 12.32 42.01 31.61
C LYS A 1134 12.07 43.22 30.70
N PRO A 1135 12.86 43.42 29.62
CA PRO A 1135 12.65 44.54 28.71
C PRO A 1135 11.33 44.40 27.93
N PRO A 1136 10.57 45.49 27.71
CA PRO A 1136 9.28 45.43 27.03
C PRO A 1136 9.44 45.14 25.52
N PRO A 1137 8.48 44.43 24.90
CA PRO A 1137 8.49 44.17 23.46
C PRO A 1137 8.20 45.46 22.65
N PRO A 1138 8.73 45.60 21.42
CA PRO A 1138 8.50 46.78 20.59
C PRO A 1138 7.05 46.89 20.12
N ALA A 1139 6.48 48.09 20.21
CA ALA A 1139 5.10 48.39 19.84
C ALA A 1139 4.89 48.50 18.31
N PRO A 1140 3.70 48.15 17.78
CA PRO A 1140 3.43 48.13 16.34
C PRO A 1140 3.16 49.53 15.75
N MET A 1141 3.82 49.84 14.63
CA MET A 1141 3.53 51.07 13.86
C MET A 1141 2.24 50.96 13.04
N ARG A 1142 1.49 52.06 12.94
CA ARG A 1142 0.39 52.25 11.98
C ARG A 1142 0.76 53.30 10.91
N PRO A 1143 0.07 53.33 9.76
CA PRO A 1143 0.71 53.71 8.49
C PRO A 1143 0.65 55.21 8.17
N GLY A 1144 1.68 55.68 7.44
CA GLY A 1144 1.69 56.98 6.78
C GLY A 1144 2.61 56.98 5.55
N GLY A 1145 2.31 57.86 4.59
CA GLY A 1145 3.23 58.29 3.52
C GLY A 1145 3.74 57.24 2.52
N LYS A 1146 3.21 57.24 1.29
CA LYS A 1146 3.95 56.68 0.13
C LYS A 1146 5.05 57.66 -0.30
N PRO A 1147 6.30 57.23 -0.50
CA PRO A 1147 7.22 57.92 -1.39
C PRO A 1147 6.69 57.90 -2.85
N PRO A 1148 6.98 58.93 -3.67
CA PRO A 1148 6.51 58.98 -5.06
C PRO A 1148 7.25 57.98 -5.97
N PRO A 1149 6.63 57.53 -7.08
CA PRO A 1149 7.28 56.65 -8.04
C PRO A 1149 8.31 57.39 -8.91
N PRO A 1150 9.51 56.83 -9.16
CA PRO A 1150 10.39 57.30 -10.23
C PRO A 1150 9.72 57.22 -11.61
N ALA A 1151 10.02 58.20 -12.47
CA ALA A 1151 9.47 58.28 -13.82
C ALA A 1151 10.08 57.22 -14.77
N PRO A 1152 9.35 56.79 -15.83
CA PRO A 1152 9.84 55.77 -16.74
C PRO A 1152 10.92 56.28 -17.71
N PRO A 1153 11.96 55.48 -18.03
CA PRO A 1153 12.84 55.77 -19.16
C PRO A 1153 12.09 55.66 -20.50
N SER A 1154 12.57 56.41 -21.49
CA SER A 1154 11.90 56.62 -22.78
C SER A 1154 12.25 55.55 -23.84
N LYS A 1155 11.74 55.72 -25.07
CA LYS A 1155 11.88 54.75 -26.17
C LYS A 1155 13.00 55.14 -27.15
N ARG A 1156 13.60 54.09 -27.76
CA ARG A 1156 14.15 54.09 -29.15
C ARG A 1156 15.49 54.87 -29.32
N PRO A 1157 16.24 54.71 -30.44
CA PRO A 1157 15.81 54.50 -31.84
C PRO A 1157 16.16 53.14 -32.48
N VAL A 1158 15.97 53.06 -33.80
CA VAL A 1158 16.17 51.90 -34.69
C VAL A 1158 16.92 52.38 -35.94
N SER A 1159 18.02 51.71 -36.30
CA SER A 1159 18.54 51.70 -37.68
C SER A 1159 19.57 50.57 -37.86
N LYS A 1160 19.96 50.09 -39.04
CA LYS A 1160 19.35 49.85 -40.38
C LYS A 1160 20.53 49.59 -41.34
N GLN A 1161 20.58 48.44 -42.04
CA GLN A 1161 21.31 48.22 -43.34
C GLN A 1161 22.85 48.48 -43.36
N ILE A 1162 23.66 48.06 -44.35
CA ILE A 1162 23.49 47.13 -45.52
C ILE A 1162 24.16 45.78 -45.10
N ALA A 1163 24.80 44.83 -45.83
CA ALA A 1163 25.14 44.42 -47.22
C ALA A 1163 24.89 42.87 -47.32
N ALA A 1164 24.86 42.11 -48.42
CA ALA A 1164 25.51 42.08 -49.75
C ALA A 1164 27.01 41.64 -49.72
N ALA A 1165 27.49 40.66 -50.52
CA ALA A 1165 26.85 39.75 -51.50
C ALA A 1165 27.72 38.49 -51.80
N ASN A 1166 27.31 37.67 -52.80
CA ASN A 1166 28.01 36.54 -53.44
C ASN A 1166 28.10 35.23 -52.61
N GLY A 1167 28.00 34.01 -53.17
CA GLY A 1167 27.64 33.47 -54.51
C GLY A 1167 27.22 31.98 -54.35
N ALA A 1168 26.33 31.35 -55.13
CA ALA A 1168 26.54 30.85 -56.51
C ALA A 1168 27.89 30.12 -56.71
N ALA A 1169 28.02 28.91 -57.25
CA ALA A 1169 27.12 27.79 -57.61
C ALA A 1169 28.03 26.52 -57.74
N ASP A 1170 27.64 25.26 -57.98
CA ASP A 1170 26.36 24.54 -58.18
C ASP A 1170 26.64 23.06 -57.72
N GLY A 1171 25.87 21.97 -57.95
CA GLY A 1171 24.57 21.74 -58.60
C GLY A 1171 24.35 20.25 -58.94
N ARG A 1172 23.11 19.89 -59.34
CA ARG A 1172 22.72 18.69 -60.15
C ARG A 1172 22.92 17.26 -59.55
N ASP A 1173 22.12 16.24 -59.90
CA ASP A 1173 20.73 16.18 -60.40
C ASP A 1173 20.16 14.74 -60.28
N SER A 1174 18.83 14.58 -60.31
CA SER A 1174 18.05 13.34 -60.61
C SER A 1174 18.25 12.07 -59.74
N GLY A 1175 17.31 11.12 -59.61
CA GLY A 1175 15.87 11.17 -59.93
C GLY A 1175 15.32 9.92 -60.66
N TYR A 1176 14.48 9.12 -59.99
CA TYR A 1176 13.35 8.26 -60.46
C TYR A 1176 12.97 7.30 -59.27
N SER A 1177 11.77 6.80 -58.98
CA SER A 1177 10.36 6.95 -59.41
C SER A 1177 9.73 5.57 -59.63
N THR A 1178 8.75 5.19 -58.81
CA THR A 1178 7.69 4.21 -59.16
C THR A 1178 6.49 4.40 -58.22
N GLN A 1179 5.30 3.87 -58.57
CA GLN A 1179 4.02 4.32 -58.01
C GLN A 1179 3.14 3.20 -57.39
N THR A 1180 2.20 3.65 -56.55
CA THR A 1180 0.83 3.12 -56.30
C THR A 1180 0.61 1.65 -55.90
N ARG A 1181 0.04 1.45 -54.69
CA ARG A 1181 -1.41 1.19 -54.55
C ARG A 1181 -1.96 1.33 -53.11
N ASP A 1182 -3.28 1.31 -53.00
CA ASP A 1182 -4.07 1.54 -51.78
C ASP A 1182 -3.99 0.41 -50.74
N SER A 1183 -4.13 0.76 -49.47
CA SER A 1183 -5.31 0.37 -48.66
C SER A 1183 -5.23 0.92 -47.22
N GLY A 1184 -6.40 1.16 -46.60
CA GLY A 1184 -6.49 1.62 -45.21
C GLY A 1184 -7.01 0.53 -44.27
N GLY A 1185 -6.29 0.26 -43.18
CA GLY A 1185 -6.68 -0.70 -42.14
C GLY A 1185 -6.49 -0.12 -40.73
N GLY A 1186 -7.57 0.16 -40.02
CA GLY A 1186 -7.52 0.75 -38.68
C GLY A 1186 -7.26 -0.28 -37.57
N VAL A 1187 -6.41 0.08 -36.59
CA VAL A 1187 -6.04 -0.79 -35.45
C VAL A 1187 -7.20 -0.93 -34.44
N ALA A 1188 -8.19 -1.75 -34.80
CA ALA A 1188 -9.41 -1.98 -34.02
C ALA A 1188 -9.86 -3.45 -33.93
N GLY A 1189 -9.14 -4.39 -34.57
CA GLY A 1189 -9.53 -5.82 -34.61
C GLY A 1189 -9.07 -6.63 -33.40
N GLY A 1190 -7.75 -6.66 -33.13
CA GLY A 1190 -7.12 -7.69 -32.29
C GLY A 1190 -7.65 -7.85 -30.85
N LEU A 1191 -8.17 -6.79 -30.23
CA LEU A 1191 -8.69 -6.87 -28.86
C LEU A 1191 -9.97 -7.71 -28.75
N ALA A 1192 -10.80 -7.73 -29.80
CA ALA A 1192 -12.03 -8.54 -29.84
C ALA A 1192 -11.72 -10.04 -30.09
N GLU A 1193 -10.63 -10.32 -30.79
CA GLU A 1193 -10.17 -11.67 -31.12
C GLU A 1193 -9.47 -12.33 -29.93
N ALA A 1194 -8.57 -11.60 -29.25
CA ALA A 1194 -7.94 -12.04 -28.00
C ALA A 1194 -8.97 -12.35 -26.89
N LEU A 1195 -10.05 -11.56 -26.80
CA LEU A 1195 -11.14 -11.82 -25.86
C LEU A 1195 -11.93 -13.09 -26.20
N ARG A 1196 -12.14 -13.40 -27.50
CA ARG A 1196 -12.78 -14.66 -27.92
C ARG A 1196 -11.89 -15.88 -27.66
N ALA A 1197 -10.59 -15.78 -27.93
CA ALA A 1197 -9.63 -16.85 -27.64
C ALA A 1197 -9.62 -17.18 -26.13
N ARG A 1198 -9.52 -16.16 -25.27
CA ARG A 1198 -9.59 -16.33 -23.80
C ARG A 1198 -10.93 -16.89 -23.32
N GLN A 1199 -12.04 -16.58 -23.99
CA GLN A 1199 -13.35 -17.11 -23.63
C GLN A 1199 -13.52 -18.59 -24.04
N LYS A 1200 -12.88 -19.03 -25.13
CA LYS A 1200 -12.89 -20.43 -25.60
C LYS A 1200 -12.06 -21.35 -24.68
N ALA A 1201 -10.86 -20.90 -24.30
CA ALA A 1201 -10.01 -21.59 -23.33
C ALA A 1201 -10.64 -21.71 -21.92
N MET A 1202 -11.57 -20.81 -21.56
CA MET A 1202 -12.35 -20.87 -20.32
C MET A 1202 -13.55 -21.83 -20.39
N SER A 1203 -13.99 -22.26 -21.58
CA SER A 1203 -15.04 -23.28 -21.74
C SER A 1203 -14.49 -24.70 -21.84
N GLU A 1204 -13.30 -24.89 -22.43
CA GLU A 1204 -12.68 -26.21 -22.59
C GLU A 1204 -12.16 -26.76 -21.25
N ARG A 1205 -11.78 -25.89 -20.31
CA ARG A 1205 -11.24 -26.25 -18.99
C ARG A 1205 -12.30 -26.58 -17.93
N LYS A 1206 -13.43 -27.18 -18.33
CA LYS A 1206 -14.58 -27.43 -17.45
C LYS A 1206 -15.28 -28.78 -17.67
N THR A 1207 -14.60 -29.70 -18.36
CA THR A 1207 -15.11 -31.02 -18.80
C THR A 1207 -14.11 -32.15 -18.57
N GLU A 1208 -13.09 -31.93 -17.75
CA GLU A 1208 -12.16 -32.95 -17.25
C GLU A 1208 -12.11 -32.81 -15.73
N GLY A 1209 -12.41 -33.89 -15.00
CA GLY A 1209 -12.57 -33.86 -13.54
C GLY A 1209 -13.60 -34.85 -13.00
N ASP A 1210 -13.49 -36.12 -13.40
CA ASP A 1210 -14.17 -37.29 -12.80
C ASP A 1210 -13.31 -38.55 -13.10
N ASP A 1211 -12.18 -38.67 -12.40
CA ASP A 1211 -11.52 -39.94 -12.03
C ASP A 1211 -10.26 -39.63 -11.18
N TRP A 1212 -10.09 -40.35 -10.06
CA TRP A 1212 -9.07 -40.21 -8.99
C TRP A 1212 -9.16 -38.95 -8.09
#